data_AF-A0A5C6BB84-F1
#
_entry.id   AF-A0A5C6BB84-F1
#
_cell.length_a   1.000
_cell.length_b   1.000
_cell.length_c   1.000
_cell.angle_alpha   90.00
_cell.angle_beta   90.00
_cell.angle_gamma   90.00
#
_symmetry.space_group_name_H-M   'P 1'
#
loop_
_entity.id
_entity.type
_entity.pdbx_description
1 polymer ?
#
loop_
_entity_poly.entity_id
_entity_poly.type
_entity_poly.pdbx_seq_one_letter_code
_entity_poly.pdbx_strand_id
1 'polypeptide(L)'
;MPEQEQTDDMSQASGTDSHPSSGGVPAKFLFVLAELLLIAGIVYLFDIERRRLLFPVMCVMIGGFAVHTWLPKTYRMGFFACLSASCVLIVLGMTNGLYVLGIGGVLIGICYLPFGLWIRWLMLIAVGVVLIALRSRWPLPMWPVLGSMFMFRLMIYCYSTRKAVTNPPLTTTLSYFFMAPNVCFPLFPVVDFNTFRDSWYNRDTWSIYQKGIVCIVRGLTHLLLYRFIKTYLVPEPYQLYDVPHIALFMVTNFALYLHVSGQFHLIAGLLHLFGFDLPRTHDRYFLASSFTDIWRRINIYWKDFMLKLFFFPTFYSLRGRGWGLGLATVVGVLIVFLSTWLLHSWQMFWLLGRFPVTANDACLWMGVGVCVAVNALLDMRRGHRRDHSAWRAAFSLSARTASMFAAVSLFWACWTKPGFLTLFAGVLRRPGAMNGLMFVLLGFLLVIILGAIVVRLKEYYDSRKTQRPALSFRESATFYVMGMALFVAVGSPRFSLLLSSDVSSAIAEFRQDAAREDAMGQVTGYYEDMNSTAIQAGPMLASWSPTDETQRAQVAGFDLLSRPSDLAQATELIPGMRVELDGKPTSINQFGMRDRETLTLNKPTGTTRIAMVGSSVIMGYGVADDESFVRVLESRMNGELPGGGHYELLNFGVGKQWASHRLVRIQRKVLGFDPDAIFYFAHQDETLKFVDHLAKLIAAGKLIRSRPIEQLINQAGITQDMSPGIIHNKLNQQRNALLVAVYRTIIEECRERGILAVWIYLPIGADPDNLAAQLKPLAREAGFVVCEVPNWTEGHSSSELMIPGQKYHPHAAGHAMIAEAMMKMLQAHPEALPPSKLQDVSEPN
;
A
#
# COMPACT_ATOMS: atom_id res chain seq x y z
N MET A 1 65.49 7.85 26.48
CA MET A 1 65.63 7.66 27.94
C MET A 1 66.46 8.79 28.52
N PRO A 2 66.24 9.20 29.77
CA PRO A 2 65.39 8.54 30.79
C PRO A 2 63.96 9.14 30.76
N GLU A 3 62.86 8.39 30.84
CA GLU A 3 62.43 7.40 31.84
C GLU A 3 62.10 8.02 33.21
N GLN A 4 60.82 8.31 33.40
CA GLN A 4 60.18 8.19 34.70
C GLN A 4 58.75 7.67 34.46
N GLU A 5 58.61 6.37 34.74
CA GLU A 5 57.35 5.67 34.93
C GLU A 5 56.53 6.36 36.03
N GLN A 6 55.29 6.70 35.71
CA GLN A 6 54.26 6.88 36.72
C GLN A 6 53.17 5.87 36.42
N THR A 7 53.33 4.71 37.04
CA THR A 7 52.30 3.70 37.26
C THR A 7 51.23 4.29 38.17
N ASP A 8 50.11 4.74 37.62
CA ASP A 8 48.88 5.00 38.38
C ASP A 8 47.77 4.07 37.86
N ASP A 9 47.68 2.94 38.58
CA ASP A 9 46.47 2.24 38.99
C ASP A 9 45.28 2.18 37.99
N MET A 10 45.32 1.17 37.13
CA MET A 10 44.12 0.60 36.50
C MET A 10 43.28 -0.14 37.55
N SER A 11 42.61 0.58 38.45
CA SER A 11 41.66 -0.03 39.38
C SER A 11 40.53 0.90 39.85
N GLN A 12 40.08 1.87 39.06
CA GLN A 12 38.87 2.64 39.43
C GLN A 12 38.08 3.18 38.22
N ALA A 13 37.47 2.25 37.48
CA ALA A 13 36.33 2.53 36.61
C ALA A 13 35.22 1.47 36.79
N SER A 14 35.03 1.00 38.02
CA SER A 14 33.74 0.44 38.44
C SER A 14 32.82 1.62 38.74
N GLY A 15 32.21 2.19 37.70
CA GLY A 15 30.99 2.95 37.87
C GLY A 15 30.01 2.02 38.59
N THR A 16 29.75 2.31 39.86
CA THR A 16 28.79 1.62 40.70
C THR A 16 27.41 1.79 40.08
N ASP A 17 27.05 0.86 39.19
CA ASP A 17 25.67 0.53 38.89
C ASP A 17 25.07 0.13 40.25
N SER A 18 24.41 1.08 40.89
CA SER A 18 23.63 0.84 42.10
C SER A 18 22.64 -0.28 41.79
N HIS A 19 22.89 -1.45 42.36
CA HIS A 19 21.85 -2.44 42.56
C HIS A 19 20.66 -1.71 43.20
N PRO A 20 19.44 -1.85 42.66
CA PRO A 20 18.28 -1.26 43.30
C PRO A 20 18.17 -1.86 44.70
N SER A 21 18.19 -0.99 45.71
CA SER A 21 17.77 -1.32 47.06
C SER A 21 16.38 -1.96 47.01
N SER A 22 16.20 -2.95 47.88
CA SER A 22 15.03 -3.80 48.03
C SER A 22 13.70 -3.01 48.05
N GLY A 23 12.85 -3.27 47.05
CA GLY A 23 11.38 -3.17 47.19
C GLY A 23 10.60 -2.25 46.24
N GLY A 24 11.24 -1.43 45.39
CA GLY A 24 10.54 -0.44 44.55
C GLY A 24 10.83 -0.54 43.05
N VAL A 25 9.81 -0.38 42.21
CA VAL A 25 9.97 -0.19 40.76
C VAL A 25 10.64 1.17 40.50
N PRO A 26 11.75 1.26 39.74
CA PRO A 26 12.40 2.55 39.46
C PRO A 26 11.44 3.52 38.78
N ALA A 27 11.30 4.75 39.29
CA ALA A 27 10.37 5.74 38.73
C ALA A 27 10.60 5.98 37.22
N LYS A 28 11.86 5.96 36.76
CA LYS A 28 12.21 6.07 35.33
C LYS A 28 11.62 4.94 34.48
N PHE A 29 11.54 3.72 35.02
CA PHE A 29 10.91 2.58 34.33
C PHE A 29 9.42 2.82 34.10
N LEU A 30 8.71 3.30 35.13
CA LEU A 30 7.28 3.59 35.04
C LEU A 30 6.98 4.68 34.01
N PHE A 31 7.83 5.71 33.91
CA PHE A 31 7.70 6.75 32.88
C PHE A 31 7.81 6.17 31.47
N VAL A 32 8.88 5.42 31.17
CA VAL A 32 9.08 4.82 29.83
C VAL A 32 7.95 3.84 29.51
N LEU A 33 7.52 3.03 30.48
CA LEU A 33 6.42 2.09 30.27
C LEU A 33 5.10 2.83 29.97
N ALA A 34 4.79 3.91 30.69
CA ALA A 34 3.61 4.73 30.42
C ALA A 34 3.68 5.38 29.03
N GLU A 35 4.83 5.91 28.62
CA GLU A 35 5.05 6.43 27.26
C GLU A 35 4.82 5.34 26.20
N LEU A 36 5.34 4.13 26.40
CA LEU A 36 5.16 2.99 25.49
C LEU A 36 3.71 2.53 25.40
N LEU A 37 2.98 2.51 26.52
CA LEU A 37 1.55 2.17 26.53
C LEU A 37 0.72 3.23 25.80
N LEU A 38 1.04 4.52 25.95
CA LEU A 38 0.40 5.60 25.19
C LEU A 38 0.70 5.48 23.69
N ILE A 39 1.95 5.19 23.32
CA ILE A 39 2.35 4.90 21.93
C ILE A 39 1.53 3.73 21.37
N ALA A 40 1.39 2.64 22.12
CA ALA A 40 0.56 1.50 21.75
C ALA A 40 -0.91 1.89 21.56
N GLY A 41 -1.44 2.72 22.45
CA GLY A 41 -2.76 3.31 22.33
C GLY A 41 -2.93 4.14 21.05
N ILE A 42 -1.94 4.96 20.68
CA ILE A 42 -1.98 5.77 19.44
C ILE A 42 -1.99 4.86 18.21
N VAL A 43 -1.10 3.86 18.16
CA VAL A 43 -1.04 2.94 17.01
C VAL A 43 -2.34 2.16 16.85
N TYR A 44 -2.95 1.73 17.96
CA TYR A 44 -4.24 1.06 17.94
C TYR A 44 -5.39 2.00 17.51
N LEU A 45 -5.47 3.18 18.12
CA LEU A 45 -6.55 4.14 17.91
C LEU A 45 -6.60 4.72 16.49
N PHE A 46 -5.44 4.91 15.89
CA PHE A 46 -5.29 5.41 14.52
C PHE A 46 -4.93 4.30 13.53
N ASP A 47 -5.05 3.03 13.91
CA ASP A 47 -4.84 1.89 13.01
C ASP A 47 -3.53 1.98 12.19
N ILE A 48 -2.44 2.43 12.82
CA ILE A 48 -1.21 2.81 12.12
C ILE A 48 -0.50 1.54 11.64
N GLU A 49 -0.25 1.44 10.32
CA GLU A 49 0.47 0.32 9.71
C GLU A 49 -0.20 -1.05 10.00
N ARG A 50 -1.54 -1.09 9.94
CA ARG A 50 -2.35 -2.28 10.22
C ARG A 50 -1.96 -3.47 9.34
N ARG A 51 -1.80 -3.23 8.03
CA ARG A 51 -1.40 -4.23 7.01
C ARG A 51 -0.05 -4.92 7.32
N ARG A 52 0.72 -4.38 8.26
CA ARG A 52 2.03 -4.86 8.69
C ARG A 52 2.05 -5.35 10.14
N LEU A 53 0.90 -5.38 10.79
CA LEU A 53 0.74 -5.92 12.15
C LEU A 53 1.62 -5.17 13.17
N LEU A 54 1.79 -3.86 13.00
CA LEU A 54 2.63 -3.04 13.88
C LEU A 54 2.16 -3.11 15.35
N PHE A 55 0.84 -3.03 15.60
CA PHE A 55 0.31 -3.07 16.95
C PHE A 55 0.66 -4.38 17.69
N PRO A 56 0.36 -5.59 17.15
CA PRO A 56 0.79 -6.85 17.76
C PRO A 56 2.30 -6.94 18.02
N VAL A 57 3.13 -6.56 17.04
CA VAL A 57 4.59 -6.58 17.19
C VAL A 57 5.04 -5.65 18.30
N MET A 58 4.44 -4.45 18.38
CA MET A 58 4.76 -3.49 19.42
C MET A 58 4.34 -3.98 20.80
N CYS A 59 3.20 -4.67 20.96
CA CYS A 59 2.83 -5.31 22.21
C CYS A 59 3.87 -6.36 22.65
N VAL A 60 4.32 -7.22 21.74
CA VAL A 60 5.39 -8.20 22.00
C VAL A 60 6.69 -7.50 22.40
N MET A 61 7.06 -6.42 21.71
CA MET A 61 8.27 -5.66 22.01
C MET A 61 8.17 -4.89 23.34
N ILE A 62 7.01 -4.36 23.72
CA ILE A 62 6.80 -3.70 25.02
C ILE A 62 6.87 -4.71 26.16
N GLY A 63 6.23 -5.87 26.01
CA GLY A 63 6.36 -6.97 26.98
C GLY A 63 7.80 -7.48 27.07
N GLY A 64 8.47 -7.65 25.93
CA GLY A 64 9.87 -8.01 25.85
C GLY A 64 10.79 -6.98 26.49
N PHE A 65 10.54 -5.68 26.29
CA PHE A 65 11.25 -4.59 26.95
C PHE A 65 11.11 -4.67 28.46
N ALA A 66 9.89 -4.89 28.97
CA ALA A 66 9.62 -5.00 30.40
C ALA A 66 10.35 -6.16 31.06
N VAL A 67 10.64 -7.26 30.35
CA VAL A 67 11.49 -8.35 30.85
C VAL A 67 12.98 -8.01 30.68
N HIS A 68 13.35 -7.50 29.51
CA HIS A 68 14.73 -7.19 29.13
C HIS A 68 15.42 -6.19 30.06
N THR A 69 14.70 -5.17 30.56
CA THR A 69 15.26 -4.17 31.48
C THR A 69 15.68 -4.75 32.82
N TRP A 70 15.01 -5.80 33.30
CA TRP A 70 15.27 -6.46 34.58
C TRP A 70 16.27 -7.61 34.47
N LEU A 71 16.56 -8.07 33.26
CA LEU A 71 17.58 -9.09 33.03
C LEU A 71 19.00 -8.55 33.28
N PRO A 72 19.90 -9.36 33.85
CA PRO A 72 21.33 -9.04 33.90
C PRO A 72 21.90 -8.79 32.51
N LYS A 73 22.85 -7.85 32.39
CA LYS A 73 23.43 -7.42 31.10
C LYS A 73 23.94 -8.58 30.25
N THR A 74 24.46 -9.65 30.85
CA THR A 74 24.96 -10.86 30.15
C THR A 74 23.87 -11.62 29.39
N TYR A 75 22.64 -11.65 29.89
CA TYR A 75 21.53 -12.38 29.26
C TYR A 75 20.74 -11.54 28.25
N ARG A 76 20.89 -10.21 28.28
CA ARG A 76 20.12 -9.27 27.46
C ARG A 76 20.22 -9.53 25.95
N MET A 77 21.43 -9.74 25.43
CA MET A 77 21.64 -10.01 24.00
C MET A 77 21.00 -11.33 23.55
N GLY A 78 21.14 -12.39 24.36
CA GLY A 78 20.51 -13.69 24.09
C GLY A 78 19.00 -13.62 24.16
N PHE A 79 18.46 -12.91 25.16
CA PHE A 79 17.02 -12.65 25.27
C PHE A 79 16.48 -11.89 24.07
N PHE A 80 17.18 -10.86 23.59
CA PHE A 80 16.77 -10.14 22.38
C PHE A 80 16.74 -11.05 21.15
N ALA A 81 17.74 -11.93 20.98
CA ALA A 81 17.74 -12.93 19.91
C ALA A 81 16.54 -13.88 19.99
N CYS A 82 16.21 -14.38 21.18
CA CYS A 82 15.03 -15.23 21.41
C CYS A 82 13.73 -14.48 21.14
N LEU A 83 13.60 -13.26 21.65
CA LEU A 83 12.43 -12.39 21.42
C LEU A 83 12.22 -12.14 19.92
N SER A 84 13.30 -11.86 19.20
CA SER A 84 13.33 -11.69 17.75
C SER A 84 12.84 -12.94 17.01
N ALA A 85 13.35 -14.12 17.35
CA ALA A 85 12.91 -15.38 16.75
C ALA A 85 11.43 -15.68 17.05
N SER A 86 11.01 -15.48 18.30
CA SER A 86 9.60 -15.60 18.70
C SER A 86 8.70 -14.63 17.94
N CYS A 87 9.15 -13.39 17.72
CA CYS A 87 8.40 -12.41 16.95
C CYS A 87 8.20 -12.85 15.50
N VAL A 88 9.21 -13.45 14.86
CA VAL A 88 9.10 -14.05 13.52
C VAL A 88 8.05 -15.17 13.48
N LEU A 89 8.08 -16.07 14.47
CA LEU A 89 7.13 -17.19 14.56
C LEU A 89 5.69 -16.73 14.84
N ILE A 90 5.51 -15.75 15.73
CA ILE A 90 4.20 -15.19 16.07
C ILE A 90 3.59 -14.47 14.87
N VAL A 91 4.38 -13.66 14.16
CA VAL A 91 3.90 -12.83 13.05
C VAL A 91 3.60 -13.64 11.81
N LEU A 92 4.50 -14.53 11.39
CA LEU A 92 4.36 -15.30 10.14
C LEU A 92 3.66 -16.65 10.33
N GLY A 93 3.44 -17.07 11.58
CA GLY A 93 3.02 -18.44 11.91
C GLY A 93 4.18 -19.43 11.87
N MET A 94 3.93 -20.63 12.39
CA MET A 94 4.98 -21.63 12.59
C MET A 94 5.67 -22.04 11.29
N THR A 95 4.91 -22.34 10.23
CA THR A 95 5.46 -22.81 8.95
C THR A 95 6.38 -21.78 8.29
N ASN A 96 5.85 -20.59 8.00
CA ASN A 96 6.63 -19.53 7.34
C ASN A 96 7.75 -19.01 8.23
N GLY A 97 7.50 -18.88 9.54
CA GLY A 97 8.52 -18.47 10.50
C GLY A 97 9.70 -19.45 10.57
N LEU A 98 9.44 -20.76 10.59
CA LEU A 98 10.49 -21.78 10.57
C LEU A 98 11.29 -21.77 9.26
N TYR A 99 10.67 -21.49 8.11
CA TYR A 99 11.43 -21.29 6.88
C TYR A 99 12.36 -20.08 6.94
N VAL A 100 11.90 -18.94 7.48
CA VAL A 100 12.75 -17.74 7.65
C VAL A 100 13.93 -18.05 8.58
N LEU A 101 13.67 -18.67 9.73
CA LEU A 101 14.71 -19.01 10.70
C LEU A 101 15.67 -20.09 10.17
N GLY A 102 15.15 -21.11 9.49
CA GLY A 102 15.93 -22.20 8.91
C GLY A 102 16.84 -21.72 7.77
N ILE A 103 16.28 -21.04 6.77
CA ILE A 103 17.06 -20.49 5.65
C ILE A 103 18.06 -19.44 6.16
N GLY A 104 17.63 -18.56 7.07
CA GLY A 104 18.52 -17.58 7.70
C GLY A 104 19.66 -18.25 8.49
N GLY A 105 19.38 -19.35 9.19
CA GLY A 105 20.38 -20.16 9.87
C GLY A 105 21.41 -20.76 8.91
N VAL A 106 20.99 -21.25 7.75
CA VAL A 106 21.90 -21.73 6.69
C VAL A 106 22.81 -20.60 6.19
N LEU A 107 22.25 -19.43 5.89
CA LEU A 107 23.02 -18.27 5.43
C LEU A 107 24.06 -17.82 6.47
N ILE A 108 23.66 -17.75 7.74
CA ILE A 108 24.57 -17.43 8.85
C ILE A 108 25.63 -18.52 9.00
N GLY A 109 25.24 -19.80 8.91
CA GLY A 109 26.16 -20.94 9.00
C GLY A 109 27.28 -20.87 7.97
N ILE A 110 26.96 -20.51 6.72
CA ILE A 110 27.96 -20.31 5.65
C ILE A 110 28.96 -19.22 6.02
N CYS A 111 28.52 -18.15 6.69
CA CYS A 111 29.42 -17.09 7.16
C CYS A 111 30.41 -17.55 8.23
N TYR A 112 30.10 -18.61 8.98
CA TYR A 112 30.95 -19.15 10.07
C TYR A 112 31.89 -20.27 9.63
N LEU A 113 31.73 -20.83 8.42
CA LEU A 113 32.56 -21.93 7.92
C LEU A 113 34.05 -21.55 7.92
N PRO A 114 34.98 -22.47 8.25
CA PRO A 114 36.42 -22.20 8.34
C PRO A 114 37.12 -22.00 6.97
N PHE A 115 36.38 -21.60 5.93
CA PHE A 115 36.93 -21.32 4.61
C PHE A 115 37.35 -19.86 4.45
N GLY A 116 38.22 -19.58 3.48
CA GLY A 116 38.57 -18.22 3.08
C GLY A 116 37.35 -17.44 2.56
N LEU A 117 37.41 -16.12 2.70
CA LEU A 117 36.29 -15.21 2.38
C LEU A 117 35.70 -15.46 0.98
N TRP A 118 36.54 -15.65 -0.04
CA TRP A 118 36.12 -15.89 -1.42
C TRP A 118 35.24 -17.15 -1.58
N ILE A 119 35.57 -18.24 -0.88
CA ILE A 119 34.78 -19.47 -0.93
C ILE A 119 33.42 -19.24 -0.26
N ARG A 120 33.40 -18.54 0.89
CA ARG A 120 32.13 -18.18 1.55
C ARG A 120 31.24 -17.34 0.62
N TRP A 121 31.80 -16.36 -0.10
CA TRP A 121 31.06 -15.59 -1.10
C TRP A 121 30.49 -16.46 -2.22
N LEU A 122 31.29 -17.37 -2.78
CA LEU A 122 30.82 -18.29 -3.82
C LEU A 122 29.65 -19.16 -3.32
N MET A 123 29.73 -19.68 -2.09
CA MET A 123 28.65 -20.44 -1.47
C MET A 123 27.39 -19.58 -1.26
N LEU A 124 27.53 -18.36 -0.75
CA LEU A 124 26.40 -17.45 -0.56
C LEU A 124 25.75 -17.04 -1.90
N ILE A 125 26.55 -16.85 -2.95
CA ILE A 125 26.04 -16.59 -4.30
C ILE A 125 25.29 -17.81 -4.82
N ALA A 126 25.86 -19.01 -4.69
CA ALA A 126 25.21 -20.25 -5.14
C ALA A 126 23.86 -20.47 -4.42
N VAL A 127 23.82 -20.31 -3.09
CA VAL A 127 22.57 -20.35 -2.32
C VAL A 127 21.63 -19.22 -2.73
N GLY A 128 22.14 -18.01 -2.96
CA GLY A 128 21.36 -16.88 -3.45
C GLY A 128 20.67 -17.16 -4.78
N VAL A 129 21.35 -17.81 -5.74
CA VAL A 129 20.77 -18.23 -7.03
C VAL A 129 19.64 -19.24 -6.83
N VAL A 130 19.81 -20.21 -5.92
CA VAL A 130 18.74 -21.16 -5.57
C VAL A 130 17.55 -20.41 -4.97
N LEU A 131 17.78 -19.49 -4.02
CA LEU A 131 16.70 -18.73 -3.38
C LEU A 131 15.96 -17.81 -4.38
N ILE A 132 16.68 -17.22 -5.36
CA ILE A 132 16.07 -16.47 -6.46
C ILE A 132 15.11 -17.38 -7.23
N ALA A 133 15.56 -18.57 -7.64
CA ALA A 133 14.72 -19.52 -8.40
C ALA A 133 13.50 -19.99 -7.61
N LEU A 134 13.68 -20.25 -6.31
CA LEU A 134 12.59 -20.66 -5.43
C LEU A 134 11.55 -19.55 -5.24
N ARG A 135 12.00 -18.31 -5.02
CA ARG A 135 11.09 -17.16 -4.90
C ARG A 135 10.26 -16.96 -6.16
N SER A 136 10.88 -17.06 -7.33
CA SER A 136 10.19 -16.89 -8.62
C SER A 136 9.18 -18.00 -8.90
N ARG A 137 9.38 -19.21 -8.38
CA ARG A 137 8.46 -20.35 -8.57
C ARG A 137 7.35 -20.42 -7.53
N TRP A 138 7.64 -20.07 -6.29
CA TRP A 138 6.72 -20.20 -5.16
C TRP A 138 6.64 -18.90 -4.37
N PRO A 139 5.68 -18.01 -4.65
CA PRO A 139 5.57 -16.70 -3.98
C PRO A 139 5.00 -16.83 -2.56
N LEU A 140 5.76 -17.44 -1.65
CA LEU A 140 5.39 -17.61 -0.25
C LEU A 140 5.44 -16.28 0.54
N PRO A 141 4.60 -16.10 1.57
CA PRO A 141 4.54 -14.86 2.37
C PRO A 141 5.83 -14.54 3.14
N MET A 142 6.71 -15.53 3.34
CA MET A 142 7.97 -15.38 4.04
C MET A 142 9.01 -14.55 3.29
N TRP A 143 8.94 -14.50 1.95
CA TRP A 143 10.07 -14.02 1.15
C TRP A 143 10.41 -12.53 1.35
N PRO A 144 9.44 -11.61 1.52
CA PRO A 144 9.74 -10.21 1.86
C PRO A 144 10.49 -10.06 3.18
N VAL A 145 10.13 -10.86 4.18
CA VAL A 145 10.79 -10.85 5.50
C VAL A 145 12.20 -11.44 5.40
N LEU A 146 12.35 -12.61 4.77
CA LEU A 146 13.67 -13.22 4.58
C LEU A 146 14.60 -12.31 3.77
N GLY A 147 14.11 -11.78 2.65
CA GLY A 147 14.87 -10.91 1.76
C GLY A 147 15.35 -9.65 2.46
N SER A 148 14.45 -8.94 3.16
CA SER A 148 14.81 -7.76 3.96
C SER A 148 15.78 -8.05 5.11
N MET A 149 15.72 -9.26 5.68
CA MET A 149 16.65 -9.69 6.73
C MET A 149 18.08 -9.87 6.25
N PHE A 150 18.26 -10.44 5.05
CA PHE A 150 19.57 -10.90 4.61
C PHE A 150 20.17 -10.11 3.45
N MET A 151 19.40 -9.60 2.49
CA MET A 151 19.91 -9.10 1.19
C MET A 151 21.15 -8.19 1.31
N PHE A 152 21.02 -7.00 1.91
CA PHE A 152 22.12 -6.02 2.04
C PHE A 152 22.95 -6.27 3.29
N ARG A 153 22.34 -6.81 4.34
CA ARG A 153 23.01 -7.08 5.62
C ARG A 153 24.07 -8.17 5.48
N LEU A 154 23.84 -9.17 4.64
CA LEU A 154 24.82 -10.20 4.35
C LEU A 154 26.07 -9.62 3.67
N MET A 155 25.89 -8.68 2.73
CA MET A 155 26.99 -8.00 2.04
C MET A 155 27.85 -7.20 3.03
N ILE A 156 27.23 -6.37 3.86
CA ILE A 156 27.95 -5.51 4.80
C ILE A 156 28.53 -6.31 5.98
N TYR A 157 27.88 -7.39 6.41
CA TYR A 157 28.39 -8.31 7.43
C TYR A 157 29.68 -8.97 6.95
N CYS A 158 29.66 -9.62 5.77
CA CYS A 158 30.84 -10.26 5.20
C CYS A 158 31.99 -9.26 4.96
N TYR A 159 31.66 -8.03 4.53
CA TYR A 159 32.67 -6.98 4.37
C TYR A 159 33.26 -6.53 5.71
N SER A 160 32.46 -6.43 6.77
CA SER A 160 32.90 -5.97 8.10
C SER A 160 33.69 -7.03 8.85
N THR A 161 33.36 -8.31 8.67
CA THR A 161 34.06 -9.44 9.31
C THR A 161 35.26 -9.95 8.53
N ARG A 162 35.53 -9.44 7.31
CA ARG A 162 36.64 -9.88 6.46
C ARG A 162 38.03 -9.82 7.10
N LYS A 163 38.24 -8.90 8.05
CA LYS A 163 39.50 -8.70 8.79
C LYS A 163 39.37 -9.09 10.26
N ALA A 164 38.27 -9.72 10.67
CA ALA A 164 38.09 -10.13 12.05
C ALA A 164 39.01 -11.31 12.36
N VAL A 165 39.73 -11.22 13.48
CA VAL A 165 40.63 -12.30 13.95
C VAL A 165 39.82 -13.50 14.42
N THR A 166 38.67 -13.25 15.05
CA THR A 166 37.74 -14.28 15.52
C THR A 166 36.33 -14.00 15.01
N ASN A 167 35.55 -15.06 14.80
CA ASN A 167 34.15 -14.92 14.44
C ASN A 167 33.39 -14.19 15.56
N PRO A 168 32.43 -13.30 15.23
CA PRO A 168 31.59 -12.67 16.24
C PRO A 168 30.79 -13.70 17.05
N PRO A 169 30.38 -13.39 18.30
CA PRO A 169 29.48 -14.25 19.07
C PRO A 169 28.18 -14.52 18.30
N LEU A 170 27.71 -15.77 18.34
CA LEU A 170 26.51 -16.18 17.60
C LEU A 170 25.28 -15.40 18.03
N THR A 171 25.14 -15.11 19.33
CA THR A 171 24.04 -14.29 19.87
C THR A 171 23.99 -12.90 19.25
N THR A 172 25.14 -12.23 19.10
CA THR A 172 25.23 -10.92 18.44
C THR A 172 24.87 -11.01 16.96
N THR A 173 25.34 -12.05 16.25
CA THR A 173 25.03 -12.25 14.83
C THR A 173 23.55 -12.55 14.62
N LEU A 174 22.93 -13.41 15.44
CA LEU A 174 21.50 -13.71 15.39
C LEU A 174 20.67 -12.44 15.64
N SER A 175 21.00 -11.68 16.68
CA SER A 175 20.36 -10.38 16.98
C SER A 175 20.51 -9.37 15.83
N TYR A 176 21.62 -9.40 15.10
CA TYR A 176 21.87 -8.51 13.97
C TYR A 176 21.04 -8.86 12.73
N PHE A 177 20.92 -10.14 12.37
CA PHE A 177 20.14 -10.55 11.20
C PHE A 177 18.63 -10.59 11.48
N PHE A 178 18.23 -10.97 12.68
CA PHE A 178 16.82 -11.10 13.05
C PHE A 178 16.31 -9.91 13.88
N MET A 179 16.79 -8.68 13.67
CA MET A 179 16.29 -7.49 14.38
C MET A 179 14.75 -7.45 14.38
N ALA A 180 14.13 -7.51 15.56
CA ALA A 180 12.69 -7.77 15.69
C ALA A 180 11.79 -6.86 14.83
N PRO A 181 12.02 -5.53 14.73
CA PRO A 181 11.16 -4.66 13.90
C PRO A 181 11.17 -5.00 12.41
N ASN A 182 12.15 -5.76 11.91
CA ASN A 182 12.23 -6.12 10.49
C ASN A 182 11.13 -7.11 10.07
N VAL A 183 10.46 -7.79 11.01
CA VAL A 183 9.35 -8.70 10.68
C VAL A 183 8.12 -7.94 10.17
N CYS A 184 7.86 -6.75 10.71
CA CYS A 184 6.75 -5.89 10.28
C CYS A 184 7.20 -4.86 9.23
N PHE A 185 8.48 -4.49 9.18
CA PHE A 185 9.00 -3.53 8.22
C PHE A 185 10.02 -4.16 7.26
N PRO A 186 9.58 -4.71 6.11
CA PRO A 186 10.48 -5.22 5.08
C PRO A 186 11.36 -4.13 4.46
N LEU A 187 10.85 -2.90 4.33
CA LEU A 187 11.68 -1.74 4.00
C LEU A 187 12.42 -1.30 5.27
N PHE A 188 13.69 -1.68 5.38
CA PHE A 188 14.46 -1.54 6.61
C PHE A 188 15.77 -0.75 6.39
N PRO A 189 16.21 0.09 7.35
CA PRO A 189 17.49 0.79 7.24
C PRO A 189 18.66 -0.21 7.20
N VAL A 190 19.61 -0.01 6.29
CA VAL A 190 20.78 -0.90 6.18
C VAL A 190 21.77 -0.61 7.31
N VAL A 191 21.53 -1.20 8.48
CA VAL A 191 22.37 -1.02 9.68
C VAL A 191 23.71 -1.72 9.49
N ASP A 192 24.81 -0.98 9.64
CA ASP A 192 26.15 -1.55 9.61
C ASP A 192 26.42 -2.46 10.82
N PHE A 193 27.10 -3.59 10.61
CA PHE A 193 27.37 -4.56 11.68
C PHE A 193 28.24 -3.98 12.81
N ASN A 194 29.28 -3.21 12.46
CA ASN A 194 30.13 -2.59 13.47
C ASN A 194 29.34 -1.54 14.26
N THR A 195 28.59 -0.67 13.58
CA THR A 195 27.70 0.29 14.26
C THR A 195 26.69 -0.40 15.18
N PHE A 196 26.07 -1.50 14.73
CA PHE A 196 25.14 -2.27 15.56
C PHE A 196 25.81 -2.77 16.86
N ARG A 197 26.98 -3.42 16.73
CA ARG A 197 27.73 -3.96 17.86
C ARG A 197 28.23 -2.86 18.80
N ASP A 198 28.86 -1.83 18.25
CA ASP A 198 29.54 -0.79 19.01
C ASP A 198 28.54 0.21 19.65
N SER A 199 27.28 0.22 19.18
CA SER A 199 26.21 1.03 19.77
C SER A 199 25.49 0.38 20.96
N TRP A 200 25.75 -0.89 21.25
CA TRP A 200 25.03 -1.62 22.28
C TRP A 200 25.49 -1.20 23.70
N TYR A 201 24.59 -0.56 24.45
CA TYR A 201 24.82 -0.01 25.80
C TYR A 201 26.09 0.86 25.91
N ASN A 202 26.38 1.66 24.89
CA ASN A 202 27.54 2.56 24.84
C ASN A 202 27.38 3.87 25.65
N ARG A 203 26.18 4.12 26.20
CA ARG A 203 25.78 5.32 26.96
C ARG A 203 24.86 4.94 28.12
N ASP A 204 24.48 5.94 28.93
CA ASP A 204 23.48 5.78 29.99
C ASP A 204 22.20 5.12 29.45
N THR A 205 21.76 4.06 30.14
CA THR A 205 20.66 3.20 29.71
C THR A 205 19.35 3.97 29.54
N TRP A 206 19.02 4.86 30.49
CA TRP A 206 17.77 5.62 30.47
C TRP A 206 17.77 6.71 29.39
N SER A 207 18.93 7.30 29.11
CA SER A 207 19.11 8.22 27.98
C SER A 207 18.84 7.53 26.64
N ILE A 208 19.33 6.30 26.45
CA ILE A 208 19.08 5.51 25.23
C ILE A 208 17.57 5.24 25.10
N TYR A 209 16.89 4.80 26.17
CA TYR A 209 15.46 4.52 26.13
C TYR A 209 14.64 5.76 25.81
N GLN A 210 14.95 6.91 26.43
CA GLN A 210 14.25 8.16 26.13
C GLN A 210 14.48 8.59 24.67
N LYS A 211 15.71 8.47 24.16
CA LYS A 211 16.01 8.70 22.74
C LYS A 211 15.18 7.77 21.84
N GLY A 212 14.94 6.54 22.28
CA GLY A 212 14.02 5.59 21.66
C GLY A 212 12.61 6.13 21.55
N ILE A 213 12.03 6.58 22.67
CA ILE A 213 10.68 7.21 22.70
C ILE A 213 10.60 8.41 21.76
N VAL A 214 11.58 9.32 21.79
CA VAL A 214 11.63 10.48 20.88
C VAL A 214 11.62 10.06 19.41
N CYS A 215 12.37 9.00 19.07
CA CYS A 215 12.38 8.47 17.71
C CYS A 215 11.05 7.83 17.33
N ILE A 216 10.43 7.07 18.23
CA ILE A 216 9.12 6.44 17.98
C ILE A 216 8.07 7.52 17.73
N VAL A 217 7.96 8.52 18.62
CA VAL A 217 6.98 9.61 18.49
C VAL A 217 7.21 10.39 17.19
N ARG A 218 8.45 10.73 16.84
CA ARG A 218 8.78 11.36 15.54
C ARG A 218 8.32 10.49 14.37
N GLY A 219 8.53 9.18 14.46
CA GLY A 219 8.10 8.22 13.45
C GLY A 219 6.58 8.23 13.26
N LEU A 220 5.82 8.15 14.36
CA LEU A 220 4.36 8.24 14.33
C LEU A 220 3.88 9.57 13.73
N THR A 221 4.49 10.70 14.10
CA THR A 221 4.15 12.00 13.51
C THR A 221 4.34 12.01 11.99
N HIS A 222 5.45 11.45 11.49
CA HIS A 222 5.71 11.36 10.06
C HIS A 222 4.68 10.47 9.34
N LEU A 223 4.29 9.32 9.94
CA LEU A 223 3.28 8.42 9.36
C LEU A 223 1.89 9.06 9.31
N LEU A 224 1.49 9.77 10.37
CA LEU A 224 0.21 10.47 10.41
C LEU A 224 0.19 11.64 9.41
N LEU A 225 1.29 12.39 9.28
CA LEU A 225 1.45 13.42 8.25
C LEU A 225 1.41 12.83 6.84
N TYR A 226 2.10 11.70 6.61
CA TYR A 226 2.03 10.97 5.35
C TYR A 226 0.57 10.61 5.01
N ARG A 227 -0.17 10.01 5.95
CA ARG A 227 -1.58 9.66 5.75
C ARG A 227 -2.42 10.88 5.42
N PHE A 228 -2.23 11.99 6.13
CA PHE A 228 -2.94 13.24 5.85
C PHE A 228 -2.65 13.76 4.43
N ILE A 229 -1.37 13.84 4.06
CA ILE A 229 -0.96 14.31 2.73
C ILE A 229 -1.53 13.42 1.64
N LYS A 230 -1.41 12.10 1.79
CA LYS A 230 -1.90 11.13 0.80
C LYS A 230 -3.42 11.16 0.63
N THR A 231 -4.15 11.30 1.73
CA THR A 231 -5.61 11.24 1.73
C THR A 231 -6.23 12.54 1.22
N TYR A 232 -5.66 13.70 1.60
CA TYR A 232 -6.33 14.99 1.40
C TYR A 232 -5.59 15.97 0.48
N LEU A 233 -4.28 15.80 0.24
CA LEU A 233 -3.48 16.79 -0.50
C LEU A 233 -2.95 16.29 -1.85
N VAL A 234 -2.70 14.99 -2.01
CA VAL A 234 -2.19 14.44 -3.28
C VAL A 234 -3.27 14.62 -4.35
N PRO A 235 -2.99 15.37 -5.44
CA PRO A 235 -3.98 15.57 -6.48
C PRO A 235 -4.16 14.30 -7.32
N GLU A 236 -5.39 14.03 -7.71
CA GLU A 236 -5.75 12.89 -8.54
C GLU A 236 -5.24 13.06 -9.98
N PRO A 237 -5.00 11.96 -10.73
CA PRO A 237 -4.44 12.05 -12.08
C PRO A 237 -5.21 12.97 -13.04
N TYR A 238 -6.53 13.11 -12.88
CA TYR A 238 -7.38 13.99 -13.70
C TYR A 238 -7.29 15.47 -13.29
N GLN A 239 -6.87 15.78 -12.05
CA GLN A 239 -6.67 17.14 -11.56
C GLN A 239 -5.39 17.78 -12.09
N LEU A 240 -4.50 17.00 -12.72
CA LEU A 240 -3.23 17.47 -13.30
C LEU A 240 -3.43 18.20 -14.64
N TYR A 241 -4.29 19.21 -14.67
CA TYR A 241 -4.64 19.96 -15.88
C TYR A 241 -4.09 21.40 -15.91
N ASP A 242 -3.65 21.94 -14.77
CA ASP A 242 -3.12 23.30 -14.61
C ASP A 242 -1.78 23.33 -13.83
N VAL A 243 -1.09 24.47 -13.88
CA VAL A 243 0.24 24.63 -13.26
C VAL A 243 0.23 24.52 -11.73
N PRO A 244 -0.74 25.11 -10.98
CA PRO A 244 -0.83 24.92 -9.53
C PRO A 244 -0.98 23.46 -9.09
N HIS A 245 -1.84 22.67 -9.74
CA HIS A 245 -2.00 21.26 -9.41
C HIS A 245 -0.76 20.44 -9.76
N ILE A 246 -0.02 20.81 -10.81
CA ILE A 246 1.29 20.20 -11.10
C ILE A 246 2.31 20.50 -10.00
N ALA A 247 2.38 21.75 -9.53
CA ALA A 247 3.27 22.12 -8.43
C ALA A 247 2.87 21.37 -7.15
N LEU A 248 1.57 21.30 -6.84
CA LEU A 248 1.05 20.54 -5.70
C LEU A 248 1.41 19.06 -5.82
N PHE A 249 1.26 18.45 -7.00
CA PHE A 249 1.67 17.07 -7.26
C PHE A 249 3.16 16.84 -6.98
N MET A 250 4.04 17.73 -7.46
CA MET A 250 5.48 17.64 -7.21
C MET A 250 5.81 17.68 -5.72
N VAL A 251 5.26 18.68 -5.00
CA VAL A 251 5.52 18.87 -3.56
C VAL A 251 5.00 17.72 -2.73
N THR A 252 3.75 17.30 -2.99
CA THR A 252 3.11 16.21 -2.24
C THR A 252 3.81 14.88 -2.51
N ASN A 253 4.21 14.57 -3.74
CA ASN A 253 4.97 13.34 -4.05
C ASN A 253 6.30 13.25 -3.31
N PHE A 254 7.05 14.35 -3.19
CA PHE A 254 8.25 14.33 -2.37
C PHE A 254 7.91 14.17 -0.88
N ALA A 255 6.83 14.83 -0.42
CA ALA A 255 6.38 14.71 0.95
C ALA A 255 5.91 13.29 1.32
N LEU A 256 5.45 12.47 0.36
CA LEU A 256 5.12 11.06 0.59
C LEU A 256 6.32 10.22 1.10
N TYR A 257 7.56 10.69 0.91
CA TYR A 257 8.75 10.10 1.53
C TYR A 257 8.72 10.12 3.08
N LEU A 258 7.80 10.90 3.68
CA LEU A 258 7.50 10.82 5.10
C LEU A 258 7.14 9.40 5.55
N HIS A 259 6.56 8.56 4.68
CA HIS A 259 6.29 7.15 4.98
C HIS A 259 7.55 6.38 5.36
N VAL A 260 8.59 6.49 4.52
CA VAL A 260 9.89 5.81 4.71
C VAL A 260 10.61 6.36 5.93
N SER A 261 10.68 7.69 6.05
CA SER A 261 11.36 8.31 7.18
C SER A 261 10.66 8.01 8.52
N GLY A 262 9.33 7.95 8.52
CA GLY A 262 8.51 7.58 9.67
C GLY A 262 8.81 6.15 10.14
N GLN A 263 8.80 5.17 9.23
CA GLN A 263 9.16 3.79 9.53
C GLN A 263 10.59 3.67 10.07
N PHE A 264 11.56 4.34 9.46
CA PHE A 264 12.94 4.25 9.90
C PHE A 264 13.14 4.83 11.30
N HIS A 265 12.42 5.92 11.64
CA HIS A 265 12.41 6.47 12.99
C HIS A 265 11.76 5.50 14.01
N LEU A 266 10.67 4.83 13.65
CA LEU A 266 10.05 3.78 14.47
C LEU A 266 11.01 2.62 14.71
N ILE A 267 11.59 2.06 13.65
CA ILE A 267 12.54 0.94 13.71
C ILE A 267 13.72 1.28 14.62
N ALA A 268 14.37 2.43 14.38
CA ALA A 268 15.48 2.87 15.20
C ALA A 268 15.02 3.02 16.66
N GLY A 269 13.90 3.69 16.90
CA GLY A 269 13.37 3.92 18.25
C GLY A 269 13.06 2.64 19.02
N LEU A 270 12.48 1.64 18.35
CA LEU A 270 12.24 0.31 18.91
C LEU A 270 13.55 -0.42 19.28
N LEU A 271 14.60 -0.29 18.47
CA LEU A 271 15.91 -0.88 18.77
C LEU A 271 16.61 -0.17 19.95
N HIS A 272 16.42 1.14 20.13
CA HIS A 272 16.96 1.85 21.29
C HIS A 272 16.42 1.28 22.61
N LEU A 273 15.17 0.79 22.65
CA LEU A 273 14.59 0.15 23.85
C LEU A 273 15.37 -1.10 24.30
N PHE A 274 16.12 -1.73 23.40
CA PHE A 274 16.97 -2.89 23.70
C PHE A 274 18.46 -2.55 23.84
N GLY A 275 18.77 -1.26 23.99
CA GLY A 275 20.11 -0.75 24.29
C GLY A 275 20.95 -0.38 23.07
N PHE A 276 20.41 -0.42 21.84
CA PHE A 276 21.15 -0.05 20.64
C PHE A 276 21.08 1.47 20.39
N ASP A 277 22.14 2.23 20.73
CA ASP A 277 22.22 3.68 20.52
C ASP A 277 22.52 4.07 19.07
N LEU A 278 21.61 3.72 18.17
CA LEU A 278 21.80 3.88 16.73
C LEU A 278 21.86 5.36 16.30
N PRO A 279 22.62 5.70 15.23
CA PRO A 279 22.65 7.05 14.70
C PRO A 279 21.31 7.45 14.06
N ARG A 280 21.15 8.76 13.83
CA ARG A 280 19.93 9.30 13.19
C ARG A 280 19.76 8.70 11.79
N THR A 281 18.52 8.40 11.42
CA THR A 281 18.18 7.86 10.10
C THR A 281 18.09 8.94 9.03
N HIS A 282 17.53 10.08 9.41
CA HIS A 282 17.27 11.24 8.56
C HIS A 282 17.66 12.53 9.30
N ASP A 283 18.06 13.57 8.56
CA ASP A 283 18.38 14.88 9.14
C ASP A 283 17.84 16.06 8.31
N ARG A 284 16.59 16.45 8.60
CA ARG A 284 15.94 17.66 8.03
C ARG A 284 16.12 17.77 6.51
N TYR A 285 15.89 16.67 5.80
CA TYR A 285 16.21 16.52 4.38
C TYR A 285 15.41 17.47 3.46
N PHE A 286 14.22 17.93 3.88
CA PHE A 286 13.49 18.99 3.17
C PHE A 286 14.22 20.34 3.15
N LEU A 287 15.20 20.55 4.03
CA LEU A 287 15.98 21.78 4.15
C LEU A 287 17.39 21.68 3.54
N ALA A 288 17.61 20.70 2.64
CA ALA A 288 18.90 20.55 1.99
C ALA A 288 19.18 21.70 1.01
N SER A 289 20.42 22.17 0.95
CA SER A 289 20.83 23.36 0.17
C SER A 289 21.77 23.06 -1.01
N SER A 290 22.10 21.79 -1.24
CA SER A 290 22.87 21.29 -2.38
C SER A 290 22.61 19.80 -2.65
N PHE A 291 23.08 19.28 -3.79
CA PHE A 291 22.99 17.85 -4.13
C PHE A 291 23.81 16.97 -3.18
N THR A 292 24.98 17.45 -2.77
CA THR A 292 25.81 16.77 -1.76
C THR A 292 25.15 16.79 -0.36
N ASP A 293 24.43 17.85 -0.03
CA ASP A 293 23.73 18.02 1.26
C ASP A 293 22.48 17.13 1.37
N ILE A 294 21.67 17.02 0.30
CA ILE A 294 20.50 16.12 0.32
C ILE A 294 20.91 14.65 0.48
N TRP A 295 21.95 14.21 -0.23
CA TRP A 295 22.48 12.84 -0.11
C TRP A 295 22.96 12.52 1.31
N ARG A 296 23.47 13.52 2.04
CA ARG A 296 23.90 13.39 3.44
C ARG A 296 22.75 13.29 4.44
N ARG A 297 21.53 13.66 4.06
CA ARG A 297 20.39 13.89 4.98
C ARG A 297 19.21 12.96 4.78
N ILE A 298 18.94 12.54 3.54
CA ILE A 298 17.68 11.87 3.18
C ILE A 298 17.65 10.38 3.51
N ASN A 299 18.78 9.67 3.49
CA ASN A 299 18.86 8.28 3.94
C ASN A 299 20.30 7.99 4.38
N ILE A 300 20.59 8.26 5.65
CA ILE A 300 21.96 8.22 6.18
C ILE A 300 22.54 6.81 6.13
N TYR A 301 21.72 5.80 6.46
CA TYR A 301 22.11 4.40 6.44
C TYR A 301 22.42 3.91 5.03
N TRP A 302 21.58 4.25 4.04
CA TRP A 302 21.86 3.94 2.65
C TRP A 302 23.15 4.60 2.17
N LYS A 303 23.33 5.89 2.46
CA LYS A 303 24.57 6.62 2.14
C LYS A 303 25.79 5.92 2.72
N ASP A 304 25.78 5.60 4.02
CA ASP A 304 26.93 4.97 4.68
C ASP A 304 27.24 3.59 4.09
N PHE A 305 26.21 2.80 3.80
CA PHE A 305 26.31 1.53 3.09
C PHE A 305 26.97 1.70 1.71
N MET A 306 26.48 2.65 0.90
CA MET A 306 27.01 2.93 -0.43
C MET A 306 28.45 3.45 -0.40
N LEU A 307 28.78 4.30 0.57
CA LEU A 307 30.14 4.81 0.73
C LEU A 307 31.10 3.68 1.10
N LYS A 308 30.71 2.82 2.05
CA LYS A 308 31.54 1.73 2.58
C LYS A 308 31.84 0.65 1.54
N LEU A 309 30.84 0.25 0.74
CA LEU A 309 30.99 -0.86 -0.21
C LEU A 309 31.41 -0.44 -1.62
N PHE A 310 31.02 0.75 -2.08
CA PHE A 310 31.24 1.14 -3.48
C PHE A 310 32.19 2.34 -3.59
N PHE A 311 31.93 3.43 -2.87
CA PHE A 311 32.72 4.66 -3.02
C PHE A 311 34.17 4.49 -2.57
N PHE A 312 34.42 4.15 -1.30
CA PHE A 312 35.78 4.09 -0.76
C PHE A 312 36.64 3.04 -1.47
N PRO A 313 36.16 1.81 -1.74
CA PRO A 313 36.96 0.83 -2.48
C PRO A 313 37.32 1.31 -3.88
N THR A 314 36.37 1.90 -4.63
CA THR A 314 36.64 2.48 -5.95
C THR A 314 37.64 3.62 -5.87
N PHE A 315 37.38 4.58 -4.97
CA PHE A 315 38.18 5.79 -4.83
C PHE A 315 39.63 5.47 -4.48
N TYR A 316 39.87 4.64 -3.46
CA TYR A 316 41.23 4.26 -3.06
C TYR A 316 41.92 3.40 -4.12
N SER A 317 41.19 2.53 -4.82
CA SER A 317 41.75 1.73 -5.93
C SER A 317 42.21 2.61 -7.10
N LEU A 318 41.43 3.62 -7.49
CA LEU A 318 41.81 4.58 -8.54
C LEU A 318 42.97 5.49 -8.10
N ARG A 319 42.94 5.97 -6.85
CA ARG A 319 44.03 6.77 -6.28
C ARG A 319 45.34 5.97 -6.21
N GLY A 320 45.27 4.68 -5.88
CA GLY A 320 46.42 3.77 -5.91
C GLY A 320 46.99 3.53 -7.30
N ARG A 321 46.16 3.66 -8.36
CA ARG A 321 46.58 3.62 -9.78
C ARG A 321 47.05 4.97 -10.33
N GLY A 322 47.23 5.98 -9.47
CA GLY A 322 47.73 7.31 -9.87
C GLY A 322 46.69 8.27 -10.44
N TRP A 323 45.39 7.95 -10.40
CA TRP A 323 44.36 8.84 -10.93
C TRP A 323 44.25 10.12 -10.09
N GLY A 324 44.04 11.27 -10.75
CA GLY A 324 43.85 12.57 -10.08
C GLY A 324 42.65 12.58 -9.14
N LEU A 325 42.73 13.38 -8.07
CA LEU A 325 41.72 13.44 -7.00
C LEU A 325 40.30 13.70 -7.54
N GLY A 326 40.15 14.69 -8.43
CA GLY A 326 38.85 15.03 -9.02
C GLY A 326 38.26 13.88 -9.84
N LEU A 327 39.07 13.24 -10.70
CA LEU A 327 38.60 12.14 -11.55
C LEU A 327 38.21 10.91 -10.72
N ALA A 328 38.99 10.57 -9.70
CA ALA A 328 38.67 9.48 -8.78
C ALA A 328 37.34 9.73 -8.02
N THR A 329 37.09 10.97 -7.59
CA THR A 329 35.81 11.35 -6.96
C THR A 329 34.64 11.21 -7.92
N VAL A 330 34.76 11.71 -9.15
CA VAL A 330 33.68 11.63 -10.17
C VAL A 330 33.32 10.18 -10.44
N VAL A 331 34.30 9.34 -10.75
CA VAL A 331 34.06 7.91 -11.04
C VAL A 331 33.46 7.21 -9.82
N GLY A 332 33.97 7.49 -8.62
CA GLY A 332 33.42 6.94 -7.38
C GLY A 332 31.94 7.30 -7.17
N VAL A 333 31.55 8.56 -7.41
CA VAL A 333 30.14 9.00 -7.33
C VAL A 333 29.28 8.31 -8.39
N LEU A 334 29.74 8.25 -9.64
CA LEU A 334 28.96 7.60 -10.71
C LEU A 334 28.73 6.11 -10.43
N ILE A 335 29.73 5.40 -9.90
CA ILE A 335 29.56 4.00 -9.48
C ILE A 335 28.57 3.87 -8.33
N VAL A 336 28.55 4.79 -7.37
CA VAL A 336 27.55 4.81 -6.29
C VAL A 336 26.14 4.93 -6.84
N PHE A 337 25.89 5.82 -7.80
CA PHE A 337 24.55 6.02 -8.35
C PHE A 337 24.12 4.90 -9.30
N LEU A 338 25.03 4.35 -10.10
CA LEU A 338 24.80 3.13 -10.88
C LEU A 338 24.42 1.95 -9.98
N SER A 339 25.19 1.75 -8.91
CA SER A 339 24.93 0.69 -7.94
C SER A 339 23.63 0.96 -7.16
N THR A 340 23.31 2.22 -6.88
CA THR A 340 22.05 2.61 -6.23
C THR A 340 20.86 2.13 -7.05
N TRP A 341 20.84 2.42 -8.35
CA TRP A 341 19.78 1.97 -9.26
C TRP A 341 19.62 0.44 -9.26
N LEU A 342 20.71 -0.30 -9.46
CA LEU A 342 20.67 -1.77 -9.52
C LEU A 342 20.23 -2.40 -8.18
N LEU A 343 20.68 -1.84 -7.05
CA LEU A 343 20.32 -2.35 -5.73
C LEU A 343 18.87 -2.00 -5.36
N HIS A 344 18.30 -0.91 -5.88
CA HIS A 344 16.86 -0.64 -5.77
C HIS A 344 16.06 -1.71 -6.52
N SER A 345 16.45 -2.07 -7.74
CA SER A 345 15.82 -3.19 -8.48
C SER A 345 15.98 -4.53 -7.74
N TRP A 346 17.13 -4.76 -7.11
CA TRP A 346 17.37 -5.95 -6.30
C TRP A 346 16.49 -5.99 -5.04
N GLN A 347 16.33 -4.86 -4.35
CA GLN A 347 15.42 -4.74 -3.22
C GLN A 347 13.97 -5.01 -3.65
N MET A 348 13.54 -4.46 -4.78
CA MET A 348 12.20 -4.71 -5.34
C MET A 348 11.94 -6.18 -5.62
N PHE A 349 12.95 -6.91 -6.10
CA PHE A 349 12.82 -8.34 -6.31
C PHE A 349 12.53 -9.06 -5.00
N TRP A 350 13.26 -8.75 -3.93
CA TRP A 350 13.05 -9.36 -2.61
C TRP A 350 11.83 -8.86 -1.85
N LEU A 351 11.27 -7.70 -2.17
CA LEU A 351 10.05 -7.25 -1.50
C LEU A 351 8.81 -7.68 -2.30
N LEU A 352 8.80 -7.45 -3.60
CA LEU A 352 7.61 -7.60 -4.45
C LEU A 352 7.69 -8.75 -5.46
N GLY A 353 8.85 -9.38 -5.66
CA GLY A 353 9.01 -10.51 -6.59
C GLY A 353 9.29 -10.12 -8.04
N ARG A 354 9.38 -8.81 -8.33
CA ARG A 354 9.70 -8.27 -9.66
C ARG A 354 11.05 -7.56 -9.65
N PHE A 355 11.78 -7.66 -10.75
CA PHE A 355 13.08 -7.01 -10.92
C PHE A 355 12.97 -5.92 -12.01
N PRO A 356 12.44 -4.72 -11.67
CA PRO A 356 12.22 -3.67 -12.66
C PRO A 356 13.56 -3.05 -13.06
N VAL A 357 13.87 -3.12 -14.36
CA VAL A 357 15.01 -2.42 -14.95
C VAL A 357 14.46 -1.55 -16.06
N THR A 358 14.22 -0.27 -15.77
CA THR A 358 13.64 0.67 -16.74
C THR A 358 14.67 1.71 -17.17
N ALA A 359 14.57 2.15 -18.43
CA ALA A 359 15.40 3.25 -18.94
C ALA A 359 15.14 4.57 -18.21
N ASN A 360 13.91 4.80 -17.75
CA ASN A 360 13.56 6.00 -16.98
C ASN A 360 14.34 6.06 -15.65
N ASP A 361 14.35 4.96 -14.88
CA ASP A 361 15.09 4.88 -13.62
C ASP A 361 16.59 5.05 -13.85
N ALA A 362 17.14 4.40 -14.88
CA ALA A 362 18.55 4.52 -15.24
C ALA A 362 18.93 5.98 -15.51
N CYS A 363 18.16 6.67 -16.36
CA CYS A 363 18.37 8.08 -16.70
C CYS A 363 18.29 8.99 -15.47
N LEU A 364 17.31 8.78 -14.60
CA LEU A 364 17.13 9.58 -13.39
C LEU A 364 18.29 9.40 -12.40
N TRP A 365 18.66 8.16 -12.06
CA TRP A 365 19.74 7.90 -11.12
C TRP A 365 21.11 8.33 -11.65
N MET A 366 21.41 8.07 -12.92
CA MET A 366 22.65 8.52 -13.54
C MET A 366 22.70 10.05 -13.67
N GLY A 367 21.58 10.69 -14.00
CA GLY A 367 21.47 12.15 -14.04
C GLY A 367 21.76 12.79 -12.68
N VAL A 368 21.16 12.29 -11.60
CA VAL A 368 21.47 12.75 -10.24
C VAL A 368 22.92 12.46 -9.87
N GLY A 369 23.47 11.31 -10.28
CA GLY A 369 24.88 10.99 -10.09
C GLY A 369 25.83 12.02 -10.72
N VAL A 370 25.52 12.47 -11.93
CA VAL A 370 26.27 13.56 -12.59
C VAL A 370 26.11 14.87 -11.81
N CYS A 371 24.90 15.25 -11.40
CA CYS A 371 24.67 16.46 -10.59
C CYS A 371 25.46 16.44 -9.28
N VAL A 372 25.49 15.31 -8.57
CA VAL A 372 26.25 15.13 -7.32
C VAL A 372 27.75 15.18 -7.59
N ALA A 373 28.24 14.55 -8.66
CA ALA A 373 29.66 14.56 -9.03
C ALA A 373 30.14 15.99 -9.38
N VAL A 374 29.37 16.73 -10.18
CA VAL A 374 29.64 18.13 -10.50
C VAL A 374 29.63 18.98 -9.24
N ASN A 375 28.61 18.83 -8.38
CA ASN A 375 28.54 19.57 -7.12
C ASN A 375 29.74 19.25 -6.22
N ALA A 376 30.16 18.00 -6.11
CA ALA A 376 31.33 17.61 -5.32
C ALA A 376 32.61 18.27 -5.84
N LEU A 377 32.82 18.34 -7.16
CA LEU A 377 33.97 19.04 -7.75
C LEU A 377 33.93 20.55 -7.49
N LEU A 378 32.75 21.17 -7.56
CA LEU A 378 32.58 22.59 -7.25
C LEU A 378 32.85 22.88 -5.78
N ASP A 379 32.39 22.02 -4.87
CA ASP A 379 32.65 22.13 -3.44
C ASP A 379 34.15 22.00 -3.13
N MET A 380 34.88 21.16 -3.86
CA MET A 380 36.35 21.03 -3.74
C MET A 380 37.11 22.27 -4.24
N ARG A 381 36.58 22.97 -5.26
CA ARG A 381 37.21 24.18 -5.83
C ARG A 381 36.86 25.46 -5.08
N ARG A 382 35.72 25.48 -4.38
CA ARG A 382 35.27 26.65 -3.61
C ARG A 382 36.02 26.75 -2.29
N GLY A 383 36.97 27.69 -2.21
CA GLY A 383 37.43 28.22 -0.92
C GLY A 383 36.26 28.88 -0.18
N HIS A 384 36.23 28.80 1.15
CA HIS A 384 35.21 29.45 2.00
C HIS A 384 35.24 30.98 1.82
N ARG A 385 34.52 31.51 0.84
CA ARG A 385 34.22 32.95 0.75
C ARG A 385 33.02 33.22 1.66
N ARG A 386 33.27 33.89 2.78
CA ARG A 386 32.20 34.39 3.67
C ARG A 386 31.55 35.61 3.01
N ASP A 387 30.24 35.57 2.85
CA ASP A 387 29.47 36.72 2.38
C ASP A 387 29.39 37.75 3.53
N HIS A 388 29.71 39.02 3.25
CA HIS A 388 29.83 40.04 4.31
C HIS A 388 28.47 40.55 4.82
N SER A 389 27.38 40.30 4.09
CA SER A 389 26.03 40.72 4.50
C SER A 389 25.19 39.54 5.01
N ALA A 390 24.76 39.61 6.27
CA ALA A 390 23.96 38.57 6.92
C ALA A 390 22.62 38.30 6.20
N TRP A 391 21.94 39.33 5.69
CA TRP A 391 20.70 39.17 4.93
C TRP A 391 20.92 38.56 3.55
N ARG A 392 22.02 38.92 2.87
CA ARG A 392 22.37 38.27 1.58
C ARG A 392 22.69 36.79 1.77
N ALA A 393 23.43 36.45 2.83
CA ALA A 393 23.70 35.07 3.20
C ALA A 393 22.41 34.29 3.52
N ALA A 394 21.50 34.88 4.31
CA ALA A 394 20.22 34.26 4.66
C ALA A 394 19.32 34.07 3.42
N PHE A 395 19.22 35.08 2.55
CA PHE A 395 18.46 34.98 1.30
C PHE A 395 19.06 33.94 0.34
N SER A 396 20.39 33.93 0.19
CA SER A 396 21.12 32.95 -0.62
C SER A 396 20.88 31.52 -0.13
N LEU A 397 20.97 31.28 1.19
CA LEU A 397 20.70 29.97 1.78
C LEU A 397 19.24 29.56 1.56
N SER A 398 18.29 30.48 1.77
CA SER A 398 16.86 30.24 1.57
C SER A 398 16.53 29.91 0.11
N ALA A 399 17.06 30.69 -0.83
CA ALA A 399 16.91 30.47 -2.27
C ALA A 399 17.51 29.13 -2.71
N ARG A 400 18.71 28.79 -2.23
CA ARG A 400 19.32 27.48 -2.51
C ARG A 400 18.48 26.33 -1.96
N THR A 401 17.94 26.48 -0.76
CA THR A 401 17.09 25.46 -0.13
C THR A 401 15.78 25.27 -0.89
N ALA A 402 15.09 26.37 -1.24
CA ALA A 402 13.86 26.32 -2.02
C ALA A 402 14.09 25.69 -3.41
N SER A 403 15.18 26.08 -4.09
CA SER A 403 15.54 25.51 -5.40
C SER A 403 15.88 24.03 -5.31
N MET A 404 16.60 23.60 -4.27
CA MET A 404 16.86 22.17 -4.06
C MET A 404 15.60 21.39 -3.73
N PHE A 405 14.70 21.94 -2.91
CA PHE A 405 13.41 21.33 -2.65
C PHE A 405 12.59 21.14 -3.93
N ALA A 406 12.55 22.16 -4.81
CA ALA A 406 11.88 22.07 -6.10
C ALA A 406 12.55 21.04 -7.04
N ALA A 407 13.88 20.99 -7.08
CA ALA A 407 14.62 20.02 -7.88
C ALA A 407 14.38 18.57 -7.43
N VAL A 408 14.37 18.33 -6.11
CA VAL A 408 14.05 17.01 -5.54
C VAL A 408 12.59 16.65 -5.78
N SER A 409 11.67 17.61 -5.66
CA SER A 409 10.25 17.40 -5.99
C SER A 409 10.04 17.04 -7.46
N LEU A 410 10.80 17.66 -8.37
CA LEU A 410 10.79 17.32 -9.80
C LEU A 410 11.33 15.91 -10.04
N PHE A 411 12.44 15.54 -9.39
CA PHE A 411 12.97 14.17 -9.46
C PHE A 411 11.91 13.15 -9.04
N TRP A 412 11.27 13.35 -7.88
CA TRP A 412 10.22 12.46 -7.38
C TRP A 412 9.03 12.38 -8.34
N ALA A 413 8.57 13.49 -8.90
CA ALA A 413 7.48 13.49 -9.86
C ALA A 413 7.81 12.71 -11.15
N CYS A 414 9.02 12.90 -11.71
CA CYS A 414 9.50 12.16 -12.87
C CYS A 414 9.72 10.66 -12.59
N TRP A 415 10.07 10.34 -11.34
CA TRP A 415 10.27 8.96 -10.92
C TRP A 415 8.95 8.22 -10.73
N THR A 416 7.98 8.87 -10.06
CA THR A 416 6.63 8.31 -9.85
C THR A 416 5.84 8.20 -11.17
N LYS A 417 5.96 9.17 -12.08
CA LYS A 417 5.19 9.20 -13.34
C LYS A 417 6.12 9.28 -14.56
N PRO A 418 6.44 8.16 -15.23
CA PRO A 418 7.14 8.17 -16.51
C PRO A 418 6.41 9.07 -17.52
N GLY A 419 7.15 9.95 -18.21
CA GLY A 419 6.55 10.96 -19.10
C GLY A 419 6.00 12.20 -18.38
N PHE A 420 6.28 12.41 -17.09
CA PHE A 420 5.86 13.62 -16.38
C PHE A 420 6.28 14.92 -17.09
N LEU A 421 7.48 14.97 -17.66
CA LEU A 421 7.97 16.16 -18.38
C LEU A 421 7.14 16.48 -19.63
N THR A 422 6.64 15.48 -20.35
CA THR A 422 5.78 15.70 -21.52
C THR A 422 4.40 16.17 -21.10
N LEU A 423 3.86 15.65 -19.99
CA LEU A 423 2.64 16.12 -19.38
C LEU A 423 2.77 17.59 -18.93
N PHE A 424 3.86 17.93 -18.23
CA PHE A 424 4.13 19.29 -17.79
C PHE A 424 4.26 20.27 -18.97
N ALA A 425 4.99 19.88 -20.03
CA ALA A 425 5.09 20.66 -21.26
C ALA A 425 3.72 20.84 -21.94
N GLY A 426 2.85 19.82 -21.89
CA GLY A 426 1.48 19.91 -22.39
C GLY A 426 0.62 20.91 -21.60
N VAL A 427 0.77 20.96 -20.28
CA VAL A 427 0.07 21.94 -19.41
C VAL A 427 0.54 23.37 -19.70
N LEU A 428 1.84 23.58 -19.93
CA LEU A 428 2.41 24.91 -20.22
C LEU A 428 1.91 25.51 -21.54
N ARG A 429 1.45 24.69 -22.49
CA ARG A 429 0.90 25.15 -23.78
C ARG A 429 -0.57 25.58 -23.71
N ARG A 430 -1.23 25.44 -22.56
CA ARG A 430 -2.66 25.72 -22.41
C ARG A 430 -2.95 27.19 -22.09
N PRO A 431 -4.12 27.71 -22.49
CA PRO A 431 -4.60 29.01 -22.02
C PRO A 431 -4.65 29.05 -20.48
N GLY A 432 -4.12 30.11 -19.86
CA GLY A 432 -4.07 30.26 -18.40
C GLY A 432 -2.79 29.73 -17.73
N ALA A 433 -1.89 29.06 -18.45
CA ALA A 433 -0.63 28.57 -17.90
C ALA A 433 0.25 29.70 -17.30
N MET A 434 0.26 30.88 -17.92
CA MET A 434 1.01 32.05 -17.41
C MET A 434 0.52 32.50 -16.02
N ASN A 435 -0.80 32.52 -15.79
CA ASN A 435 -1.37 32.91 -14.50
C ASN A 435 -1.00 31.89 -13.42
N GLY A 436 -1.10 30.59 -13.75
CA GLY A 436 -0.68 29.51 -12.86
C GLY A 436 0.82 29.56 -12.54
N LEU A 437 1.66 29.85 -13.53
CA LEU A 437 3.10 30.00 -13.35
C LEU A 437 3.43 31.20 -12.45
N MET A 438 2.77 32.35 -12.66
CA MET A 438 2.93 33.53 -11.81
C MET A 438 2.53 33.23 -10.36
N PHE A 439 1.43 32.52 -10.15
CA PHE A 439 0.99 32.09 -8.82
C PHE A 439 2.05 31.22 -8.12
N VAL A 440 2.58 30.21 -8.81
CA VAL A 440 3.63 29.33 -8.26
C VAL A 440 4.92 30.11 -7.99
N LEU A 441 5.32 31.03 -8.88
CA LEU A 441 6.51 31.86 -8.69
C LEU A 441 6.39 32.83 -7.51
N LEU A 442 5.21 33.43 -7.31
CA LEU A 442 4.92 34.28 -6.15
C LEU A 442 4.98 33.46 -4.85
N GLY A 443 4.39 32.26 -4.83
CA GLY A 443 4.50 31.34 -3.70
C GLY A 443 5.95 30.96 -3.41
N PHE A 444 6.74 30.68 -4.46
CA PHE A 444 8.16 30.35 -4.34
C PHE A 444 8.98 31.53 -3.77
N LEU A 445 8.73 32.76 -4.23
CA LEU A 445 9.37 33.97 -3.70
C LEU A 445 9.00 34.18 -2.22
N LEU A 446 7.74 33.98 -1.85
CA LEU A 446 7.30 34.08 -0.46
C LEU A 446 8.03 33.09 0.45
N VAL A 447 8.20 31.83 0.02
CA VAL A 447 8.97 30.81 0.75
C VAL A 447 10.42 31.27 0.94
N ILE A 448 11.05 31.87 -0.07
CA ILE A 448 12.43 32.38 0.04
C ILE A 448 12.51 33.51 1.08
N ILE A 449 11.59 34.47 1.03
CA ILE A 449 11.56 35.62 1.96
C ILE A 449 11.34 35.12 3.40
N LEU A 450 10.31 34.29 3.63
CA LEU A 450 10.02 33.72 4.94
C LEU A 450 11.18 32.88 5.47
N GLY A 451 11.80 32.07 4.62
CA GLY A 451 12.98 31.28 4.99
C GLY A 451 14.17 32.16 5.42
N ALA A 452 14.41 33.28 4.72
CA ALA A 452 15.45 34.23 5.11
C ALA A 452 15.15 34.88 6.48
N ILE A 453 13.90 35.23 6.75
CA ILE A 453 13.45 35.73 8.05
C ILE A 453 13.71 34.68 9.14
N VAL A 454 13.33 33.42 8.92
CA VAL A 454 13.55 32.33 9.88
C VAL A 454 15.03 32.11 10.18
N VAL A 455 15.90 32.13 9.16
CA VAL A 455 17.36 32.03 9.34
C VAL A 455 17.87 33.17 10.24
N ARG A 456 17.42 34.40 10.00
CA ARG A 456 17.81 35.57 10.79
C ARG A 456 17.28 35.54 12.22
N LEU A 457 16.03 35.12 12.42
CA LEU A 457 15.44 34.95 13.75
C LEU A 457 16.19 33.88 14.54
N LYS A 458 16.57 32.78 13.89
CA LYS A 458 17.35 31.72 14.52
C LYS A 458 18.75 32.21 14.92
N GLU A 459 19.48 32.87 14.02
CA GLU A 459 20.80 33.45 14.35
C GLU A 459 20.71 34.46 15.49
N TYR A 460 19.67 35.31 15.48
CA TYR A 460 19.39 36.26 16.56
C TYR A 460 19.09 35.55 17.89
N TYR A 461 18.31 34.47 17.87
CA TYR A 461 18.01 33.69 19.07
C TYR A 461 19.22 32.94 19.61
N ASP A 462 20.01 32.31 18.73
CA ASP A 462 21.21 31.55 19.08
C ASP A 462 22.31 32.47 19.65
N SER A 463 22.43 33.70 19.16
CA SER A 463 23.38 34.70 19.70
C SER A 463 22.99 35.27 21.08
N ARG A 464 21.74 35.11 21.51
CA ARG A 464 21.24 35.63 22.81
C ARG A 464 21.09 34.56 23.90
N LYS A 465 21.19 33.28 23.55
CA LYS A 465 21.17 32.19 24.54
C LYS A 465 22.59 31.73 24.88
N THR A 466 22.94 31.80 26.16
CA THR A 466 23.78 30.74 26.76
C THR A 466 23.05 29.42 26.52
N GLN A 467 23.73 28.44 25.92
CA GLN A 467 23.14 27.18 25.48
C GLN A 467 22.17 26.63 26.54
N ARG A 468 20.86 26.58 26.25
CA ARG A 468 19.94 25.90 27.18
C ARG A 468 20.41 24.45 27.30
N PRO A 469 20.55 23.91 28.53
CA PRO A 469 20.87 22.51 28.70
C PRO A 469 19.82 21.65 27.99
N ALA A 470 20.23 20.49 27.50
CA ALA A 470 19.30 19.50 26.99
C ALA A 470 18.25 19.19 28.08
N LEU A 471 16.99 19.00 27.67
CA LEU A 471 15.92 18.60 28.59
C LEU A 471 16.38 17.41 29.41
N SER A 472 16.22 17.49 30.73
CA SER A 472 16.45 16.35 31.60
C SER A 472 15.49 15.21 31.24
N PHE A 473 15.83 13.97 31.63
CA PHE A 473 14.99 12.80 31.37
C PHE A 473 13.53 13.04 31.80
N ARG A 474 13.32 13.59 33.01
CA ARG A 474 11.99 13.81 33.58
C ARG A 474 11.20 14.88 32.82
N GLU A 475 11.85 15.97 32.40
CA GLU A 475 11.19 17.02 31.61
C GLU A 475 10.79 16.49 30.24
N SER A 476 11.68 15.73 29.58
CA SER A 476 11.36 15.10 28.30
C SER A 476 10.21 14.11 28.45
N ALA A 477 10.27 13.21 29.43
CA ALA A 477 9.23 12.21 29.62
C ALA A 477 7.87 12.83 29.94
N THR A 478 7.84 13.83 30.82
CA THR A 478 6.59 14.54 31.16
C THR A 478 6.00 15.24 29.93
N PHE A 479 6.83 15.90 29.12
CA PHE A 479 6.39 16.54 27.88
C PHE A 479 5.74 15.55 26.91
N TYR A 480 6.38 14.40 26.67
CA TYR A 480 5.84 13.39 25.76
C TYR A 480 4.60 12.70 26.31
N VAL A 481 4.56 12.35 27.61
CA VAL A 481 3.37 11.79 28.25
C VAL A 481 2.18 12.73 28.11
N MET A 482 2.33 14.02 28.46
CA MET A 482 1.23 14.99 28.36
C MET A 482 0.78 15.19 26.91
N GLY A 483 1.74 15.33 25.98
CA GLY A 483 1.43 15.51 24.56
C GLY A 483 0.71 14.30 23.96
N MET A 484 1.16 13.07 24.25
CA MET A 484 0.53 11.85 23.76
C MET A 484 -0.82 11.59 24.43
N ALA A 485 -0.95 11.83 25.74
CA ALA A 485 -2.23 11.68 26.44
C ALA A 485 -3.28 12.66 25.90
N LEU A 486 -2.90 13.92 25.65
CA LEU A 486 -3.77 14.89 24.99
C LEU A 486 -4.15 14.43 23.58
N PHE A 487 -3.18 13.94 22.80
CA PHE A 487 -3.43 13.44 21.45
C PHE A 487 -4.39 12.24 21.43
N VAL A 488 -4.24 11.29 22.36
CA VAL A 488 -5.16 10.14 22.53
C VAL A 488 -6.54 10.62 22.97
N ALA A 489 -6.62 11.58 23.90
CA ALA A 489 -7.88 12.12 24.38
C ALA A 489 -8.68 12.79 23.25
N VAL A 490 -8.04 13.70 22.50
CA VAL A 490 -8.62 14.37 21.33
C VAL A 490 -8.96 13.37 20.23
N GLY A 491 -8.10 12.37 20.05
CA GLY A 491 -8.28 11.29 19.09
C GLY A 491 -9.30 10.23 19.51
N SER A 492 -9.97 10.32 20.67
CA SER A 492 -10.83 9.24 21.18
C SER A 492 -12.28 9.32 20.63
N PRO A 493 -12.99 8.18 20.45
CA PRO A 493 -14.40 8.17 20.02
C PRO A 493 -15.33 8.95 20.97
N ARG A 494 -14.98 9.01 22.26
CA ARG A 494 -15.75 9.74 23.26
C ARG A 494 -15.62 11.26 23.08
N PHE A 495 -14.44 11.75 22.72
CA PHE A 495 -14.24 13.17 22.45
C PHE A 495 -14.91 13.62 21.15
N SER A 496 -14.98 12.75 20.13
CA SER A 496 -15.69 13.06 18.88
C SER A 496 -17.21 13.27 19.04
N LEU A 497 -17.81 12.86 20.17
CA LEU A 497 -19.21 13.18 20.50
C LEU A 497 -19.42 14.64 20.93
N LEU A 498 -18.35 15.34 21.32
CA LEU A 498 -18.39 16.75 21.72
C LEU A 498 -18.14 17.71 20.53
N LEU A 499 -17.84 17.17 19.35
CA LEU A 499 -17.52 17.92 18.14
C LEU A 499 -18.72 17.93 17.18
N SER A 500 -18.70 18.83 16.19
CA SER A 500 -19.70 18.80 15.11
C SER A 500 -19.64 17.50 14.32
N SER A 501 -20.76 17.13 13.67
CA SER A 501 -20.88 15.91 12.85
C SER A 501 -19.76 15.78 11.82
N ASP A 502 -19.43 16.89 11.14
CA ASP A 502 -18.44 16.91 10.05
C ASP A 502 -17.02 16.64 10.54
N VAL A 503 -16.67 17.23 11.69
CA VAL A 503 -15.35 17.05 12.31
C VAL A 503 -15.25 15.63 12.89
N SER A 504 -16.33 15.13 13.49
CA SER A 504 -16.41 13.76 14.00
C SER A 504 -16.22 12.73 12.89
N SER A 505 -16.90 12.90 11.74
CA SER A 505 -16.73 12.02 10.58
C SER A 505 -15.33 12.10 9.99
N ALA A 506 -14.73 13.30 9.89
CA ALA A 506 -13.37 13.47 9.37
C ALA A 506 -12.33 12.79 10.28
N ILE A 507 -12.48 12.91 11.61
CA ILE A 507 -11.60 12.22 12.57
C ILE A 507 -11.80 10.71 12.49
N ALA A 508 -13.04 10.22 12.37
CA ALA A 508 -13.33 8.81 12.23
C ALA A 508 -12.74 8.21 10.94
N GLU A 509 -12.84 8.93 9.82
CA GLU A 509 -12.22 8.56 8.54
C GLU A 509 -10.69 8.54 8.65
N PHE A 510 -10.08 9.53 9.31
CA PHE A 510 -8.63 9.59 9.48
C PHE A 510 -8.05 8.52 10.42
N ARG A 511 -8.84 8.05 11.40
CA ARG A 511 -8.45 6.96 12.32
C ARG A 511 -8.33 5.63 11.62
N GLN A 512 -9.21 5.34 10.66
CA GLN A 512 -9.12 4.11 9.90
C GLN A 512 -7.95 4.25 8.93
N ASP A 513 -7.10 3.23 8.84
CA ASP A 513 -6.14 3.15 7.75
C ASP A 513 -6.97 2.92 6.49
N ALA A 514 -7.36 4.03 5.85
CA ALA A 514 -8.47 4.02 4.93
C ALA A 514 -8.20 2.97 3.86
N ALA A 515 -9.03 1.94 3.84
CA ALA A 515 -9.25 1.00 2.75
C ALA A 515 -9.71 1.70 1.44
N ARG A 516 -9.37 2.97 1.25
CA ARG A 516 -9.20 3.65 -0.04
C ARG A 516 -8.00 3.10 -0.82
N GLU A 517 -7.09 2.37 -0.18
CA GLU A 517 -5.84 1.87 -0.78
C GLU A 517 -6.00 1.00 -2.05
N ASP A 518 -7.19 0.44 -2.33
CA ASP A 518 -7.45 -0.38 -3.54
C ASP A 518 -8.55 0.17 -4.47
N ALA A 519 -9.13 1.33 -4.13
CA ALA A 519 -10.33 1.86 -4.80
C ALA A 519 -10.08 3.06 -5.71
N MET A 520 -8.99 3.81 -5.52
CA MET A 520 -8.70 5.02 -6.29
C MET A 520 -7.31 4.90 -6.88
N GLY A 521 -7.21 4.84 -8.22
CA GLY A 521 -5.96 4.76 -8.98
C GLY A 521 -5.09 6.02 -8.85
N GLN A 522 -4.75 6.41 -7.63
CA GLN A 522 -3.68 7.35 -7.34
C GLN A 522 -2.39 6.78 -7.93
N VAL A 523 -1.54 7.64 -8.48
CA VAL A 523 -0.25 7.23 -9.04
C VAL A 523 0.62 6.75 -7.88
N THR A 524 0.70 5.43 -7.67
CA THR A 524 1.49 4.83 -6.60
C THR A 524 2.97 5.10 -6.87
N GLY A 525 3.61 5.91 -6.03
CA GLY A 525 5.04 6.21 -6.15
C GLY A 525 5.92 4.99 -5.85
N TYR A 526 7.19 5.00 -6.27
CA TYR A 526 8.12 3.88 -6.06
C TYR A 526 8.18 3.39 -4.60
N TYR A 527 8.33 4.30 -3.64
CA TYR A 527 8.42 3.93 -2.22
C TYR A 527 7.09 3.45 -1.66
N GLU A 528 5.97 3.94 -2.18
CA GLU A 528 4.64 3.46 -1.78
C GLU A 528 4.41 2.05 -2.30
N ASP A 529 4.87 1.77 -3.52
CA ASP A 529 4.82 0.45 -4.12
C ASP A 529 5.73 -0.53 -3.36
N MET A 530 6.97 -0.15 -3.02
CA MET A 530 7.82 -0.94 -2.10
C MET A 530 7.14 -1.18 -0.75
N ASN A 531 6.46 -0.15 -0.24
CA ASN A 531 5.77 -0.22 1.03
C ASN A 531 4.42 -0.94 0.97
N SER A 532 3.90 -1.28 -0.21
CA SER A 532 2.63 -2.00 -0.38
C SER A 532 2.69 -3.46 0.07
N THR A 533 3.89 -3.97 0.37
CA THR A 533 4.09 -5.34 0.84
C THR A 533 3.32 -5.56 2.16
N ALA A 534 2.18 -6.24 2.06
CA ALA A 534 1.40 -6.66 3.23
C ALA A 534 2.08 -7.87 3.90
N ILE A 535 2.10 -7.89 5.23
CA ILE A 535 2.57 -9.05 5.99
C ILE A 535 1.38 -9.94 6.29
N GLN A 536 1.39 -11.15 5.74
CA GLN A 536 0.33 -12.12 6.03
C GLN A 536 0.49 -12.64 7.46
N ALA A 537 -0.50 -12.33 8.31
CA ALA A 537 -0.55 -12.79 9.69
C ALA A 537 -0.61 -14.32 9.75
N GLY A 538 0.17 -14.91 10.66
CA GLY A 538 0.05 -16.31 11.02
C GLY A 538 -1.32 -16.65 11.61
N PRO A 539 -1.73 -17.94 11.62
CA PRO A 539 -3.07 -18.38 12.03
C PRO A 539 -3.50 -17.87 13.41
N MET A 540 -2.57 -17.85 14.38
CA MET A 540 -2.84 -17.37 15.74
C MET A 540 -3.20 -15.87 15.77
N LEU A 541 -2.39 -15.01 15.16
CA LEU A 541 -2.68 -13.57 15.10
C LEU A 541 -3.91 -13.26 14.23
N ALA A 542 -4.13 -14.05 13.19
CA ALA A 542 -5.32 -13.93 12.34
C ALA A 542 -6.61 -14.14 13.15
N SER A 543 -6.63 -15.11 14.07
CA SER A 543 -7.78 -15.40 14.95
C SER A 543 -8.11 -14.29 15.96
N TRP A 544 -7.19 -13.33 16.17
CA TRP A 544 -7.36 -12.22 17.11
C TRP A 544 -7.80 -10.91 16.44
N SER A 545 -8.08 -10.93 15.13
CA SER A 545 -8.57 -9.77 14.36
C SER A 545 -10.06 -9.94 14.01
N PRO A 546 -11.00 -9.43 14.84
CA PRO A 546 -12.44 -9.68 14.67
C PRO A 546 -13.08 -9.04 13.44
N THR A 547 -12.37 -8.14 12.74
CA THR A 547 -12.86 -7.48 11.52
C THR A 547 -12.26 -8.05 10.23
N ASP A 548 -11.17 -8.82 10.32
CA ASP A 548 -10.56 -9.49 9.17
C ASP A 548 -11.23 -10.82 8.85
N GLU A 549 -11.88 -11.48 9.81
CA GLU A 549 -12.43 -12.82 9.59
C GLU A 549 -13.54 -12.80 8.54
N THR A 550 -14.45 -11.83 8.60
CA THR A 550 -15.49 -11.62 7.57
C THR A 550 -14.91 -11.14 6.24
N GLN A 551 -13.95 -10.21 6.23
CA GLN A 551 -13.39 -9.66 4.98
C GLN A 551 -12.42 -10.64 4.29
N ARG A 552 -11.65 -11.44 5.05
CA ARG A 552 -10.81 -12.54 4.53
C ARG A 552 -11.63 -13.77 4.22
N ALA A 553 -12.65 -14.14 5.00
CA ALA A 553 -13.59 -15.20 4.60
C ALA A 553 -14.32 -14.82 3.32
N GLN A 554 -14.50 -13.52 3.06
CA GLN A 554 -15.02 -13.04 1.78
C GLN A 554 -14.05 -13.11 0.61
N VAL A 555 -12.82 -12.63 0.80
CA VAL A 555 -11.79 -12.71 -0.25
C VAL A 555 -11.41 -14.16 -0.50
N ALA A 556 -11.17 -14.95 0.56
CA ALA A 556 -10.90 -16.39 0.48
C ALA A 556 -12.11 -17.15 -0.06
N GLY A 557 -13.33 -16.87 0.39
CA GLY A 557 -14.55 -17.53 -0.07
C GLY A 557 -14.82 -17.32 -1.55
N PHE A 558 -14.61 -16.11 -2.05
CA PHE A 558 -14.72 -15.83 -3.48
C PHE A 558 -13.57 -16.45 -4.29
N ASP A 559 -12.34 -16.45 -3.76
CA ASP A 559 -11.18 -17.06 -4.41
C ASP A 559 -11.22 -18.61 -4.38
N LEU A 560 -11.99 -19.22 -3.46
CA LEU A 560 -12.29 -20.66 -3.45
C LEU A 560 -13.25 -21.07 -4.58
N LEU A 561 -14.13 -20.16 -5.00
CA LEU A 561 -15.16 -20.41 -6.01
C LEU A 561 -14.77 -19.96 -7.42
N SER A 562 -13.72 -19.14 -7.54
CA SER A 562 -13.35 -18.49 -8.78
C SER A 562 -11.87 -18.65 -9.11
N ARG A 563 -11.55 -18.60 -10.41
CA ARG A 563 -10.18 -18.61 -10.91
C ARG A 563 -9.95 -17.43 -11.86
N PRO A 564 -8.69 -16.99 -12.04
CA PRO A 564 -8.35 -16.04 -13.09
C PRO A 564 -8.77 -16.54 -14.47
N SER A 565 -9.27 -15.63 -15.30
CA SER A 565 -9.61 -15.88 -16.71
C SER A 565 -8.79 -14.94 -17.62
N ASP A 566 -9.21 -14.75 -18.86
CA ASP A 566 -8.56 -13.81 -19.77
C ASP A 566 -8.77 -12.33 -19.39
N LEU A 567 -8.09 -11.42 -20.07
CA LEU A 567 -8.14 -9.99 -19.76
C LEU A 567 -9.56 -9.40 -19.87
N ALA A 568 -10.45 -9.99 -20.68
CA ALA A 568 -11.79 -9.46 -20.95
C ALA A 568 -12.84 -9.95 -19.93
N GLN A 569 -12.66 -11.15 -19.38
CA GLN A 569 -13.54 -11.69 -18.36
C GLN A 569 -12.97 -11.53 -16.94
N ALA A 570 -11.65 -11.37 -16.81
CA ALA A 570 -10.83 -11.25 -15.60
C ALA A 570 -10.88 -12.46 -14.66
N THR A 571 -12.07 -12.91 -14.30
CA THR A 571 -12.34 -14.04 -13.40
C THR A 571 -13.52 -14.86 -13.89
N GLU A 572 -13.55 -16.15 -13.57
CA GLU A 572 -14.69 -17.03 -13.82
C GLU A 572 -14.92 -17.98 -12.65
N LEU A 573 -16.16 -18.43 -12.45
CA LEU A 573 -16.48 -19.45 -11.45
C LEU A 573 -15.99 -20.81 -11.94
N ILE A 574 -15.42 -21.59 -11.05
CA ILE A 574 -14.81 -22.89 -11.37
C ILE A 574 -15.95 -23.93 -11.52
N PRO A 575 -16.13 -24.55 -12.71
CA PRO A 575 -17.19 -25.54 -12.92
C PRO A 575 -17.07 -26.76 -12.01
N GLY A 576 -18.19 -27.25 -11.48
CA GLY A 576 -18.28 -28.44 -10.63
C GLY A 576 -17.80 -28.24 -9.19
N MET A 577 -17.50 -27.01 -8.78
CA MET A 577 -17.07 -26.73 -7.42
C MET A 577 -18.21 -26.87 -6.42
N ARG A 578 -17.88 -27.45 -5.26
CA ARG A 578 -18.75 -27.49 -4.09
C ARG A 578 -17.94 -27.10 -2.87
N VAL A 579 -18.39 -26.10 -2.15
CA VAL A 579 -17.73 -25.58 -0.95
C VAL A 579 -18.79 -25.23 0.10
N GLU A 580 -18.36 -25.18 1.34
CA GLU A 580 -19.16 -24.65 2.43
C GLU A 580 -18.62 -23.27 2.80
N LEU A 581 -19.44 -22.23 2.66
CA LEU A 581 -19.09 -20.85 3.02
C LEU A 581 -19.93 -20.44 4.22
N ASP A 582 -19.29 -20.16 5.35
CA ASP A 582 -19.95 -19.77 6.61
C ASP A 582 -21.10 -20.71 7.03
N GLY A 583 -20.89 -22.03 6.90
CA GLY A 583 -21.89 -23.04 7.23
C GLY A 583 -22.96 -23.27 6.17
N LYS A 584 -22.85 -22.61 5.00
CA LYS A 584 -23.85 -22.67 3.93
C LYS A 584 -23.32 -23.40 2.70
N PRO A 585 -24.02 -24.42 2.20
CA PRO A 585 -23.61 -25.12 0.99
C PRO A 585 -23.68 -24.16 -0.21
N THR A 586 -22.58 -24.09 -0.94
CA THR A 586 -22.46 -23.29 -2.16
C THR A 586 -21.88 -24.15 -3.29
N SER A 587 -22.67 -24.34 -4.35
CA SER A 587 -22.28 -25.15 -5.50
C SER A 587 -22.24 -24.36 -6.80
N ILE A 588 -21.31 -24.75 -7.67
CA ILE A 588 -21.15 -24.26 -9.04
C ILE A 588 -21.35 -25.44 -9.98
N ASN A 589 -22.34 -25.37 -10.87
CA ASN A 589 -22.65 -26.46 -11.79
C ASN A 589 -21.57 -26.67 -12.87
N GLN A 590 -21.77 -27.68 -13.72
CA GLN A 590 -20.88 -28.07 -14.82
C GLN A 590 -20.61 -26.95 -15.84
N PHE A 591 -21.44 -25.92 -15.88
CA PHE A 591 -21.25 -24.78 -16.77
C PHE A 591 -20.49 -23.63 -16.11
N GLY A 592 -20.06 -23.75 -14.85
CA GLY A 592 -19.46 -22.63 -14.12
C GLY A 592 -20.49 -21.56 -13.75
N MET A 593 -21.70 -21.98 -13.35
CA MET A 593 -22.77 -21.10 -12.91
C MET A 593 -23.22 -21.53 -11.52
N ARG A 594 -23.53 -20.56 -10.66
CA ARG A 594 -24.11 -20.84 -9.36
C ARG A 594 -25.60 -21.08 -9.51
N ASP A 595 -25.92 -22.27 -9.97
CA ASP A 595 -27.25 -22.68 -10.40
C ASP A 595 -27.41 -24.20 -10.26
N ARG A 596 -28.63 -24.70 -10.50
CA ARG A 596 -28.99 -26.12 -10.41
C ARG A 596 -28.10 -26.99 -11.30
N GLU A 597 -27.77 -28.18 -10.79
CA GLU A 597 -26.97 -29.18 -11.53
C GLU A 597 -27.75 -29.82 -12.67
N THR A 598 -29.08 -29.89 -12.54
CA THR A 598 -30.00 -30.43 -13.54
C THR A 598 -30.16 -29.55 -14.78
N LEU A 599 -29.52 -28.38 -14.82
CA LEU A 599 -29.61 -27.48 -15.94
C LEU A 599 -29.05 -28.11 -17.22
N THR A 600 -29.76 -27.95 -18.33
CA THR A 600 -29.33 -28.39 -19.67
C THR A 600 -29.09 -27.19 -20.59
N LEU A 601 -28.10 -27.32 -21.48
CA LEU A 601 -27.84 -26.31 -22.50
C LEU A 601 -29.03 -26.17 -23.45
N ASN A 602 -29.58 -27.29 -23.92
CA ASN A 602 -30.79 -27.32 -24.73
C ASN A 602 -32.00 -26.89 -23.88
N LYS A 603 -32.73 -25.89 -24.37
CA LYS A 603 -33.95 -25.38 -23.73
C LYS A 603 -35.08 -26.42 -23.83
N PRO A 604 -35.71 -26.83 -22.71
CA PRO A 604 -36.85 -27.75 -22.76
C PRO A 604 -38.05 -27.16 -23.50
N THR A 605 -38.90 -28.02 -24.09
CA THR A 605 -40.13 -27.59 -24.78
C THR A 605 -41.11 -26.95 -23.78
N GLY A 606 -41.81 -25.89 -24.20
CA GLY A 606 -42.78 -25.19 -23.35
C GLY A 606 -42.15 -24.39 -22.19
N THR A 607 -40.83 -24.17 -22.24
CA THR A 607 -40.09 -23.43 -21.22
C THR A 607 -39.68 -22.05 -21.71
N THR A 608 -39.90 -21.04 -20.88
CA THR A 608 -39.41 -19.67 -21.03
C THR A 608 -38.15 -19.50 -20.21
N ARG A 609 -37.02 -19.17 -20.85
CA ARG A 609 -35.72 -19.07 -20.18
C ARG A 609 -35.31 -17.61 -20.01
N ILE A 610 -35.05 -17.19 -18.77
CA ILE A 610 -34.65 -15.83 -18.42
C ILE A 610 -33.24 -15.84 -17.86
N ALA A 611 -32.31 -15.15 -18.50
CA ALA A 611 -30.94 -15.03 -18.02
C ALA A 611 -30.79 -13.86 -17.03
N MET A 612 -30.43 -14.18 -15.79
CA MET A 612 -30.24 -13.22 -14.70
C MET A 612 -28.77 -12.78 -14.67
N VAL A 613 -28.47 -11.59 -15.20
CA VAL A 613 -27.10 -11.10 -15.38
C VAL A 613 -26.81 -9.99 -14.38
N GLY A 614 -25.85 -10.19 -13.49
CA GLY A 614 -25.37 -9.12 -12.60
C GLY A 614 -24.13 -9.46 -11.79
N SER A 615 -24.01 -8.83 -10.62
CA SER A 615 -22.84 -8.91 -9.73
C SER A 615 -22.88 -10.08 -8.75
N SER A 616 -22.08 -10.03 -7.68
CA SER A 616 -22.14 -10.94 -6.53
C SER A 616 -23.49 -10.96 -5.81
N VAL A 617 -24.28 -9.89 -5.89
CA VAL A 617 -25.63 -9.87 -5.31
C VAL A 617 -26.53 -10.89 -6.02
N ILE A 618 -26.44 -10.94 -7.35
CA ILE A 618 -27.24 -11.85 -8.17
C ILE A 618 -26.74 -13.28 -8.04
N MET A 619 -25.43 -13.45 -7.89
CA MET A 619 -24.81 -14.73 -7.55
C MET A 619 -25.31 -15.31 -6.20
N GLY A 620 -25.93 -14.49 -5.34
CA GLY A 620 -26.39 -14.91 -4.02
C GLY A 620 -25.25 -15.10 -3.02
N TYR A 621 -24.16 -14.33 -3.13
CA TYR A 621 -22.99 -14.53 -2.28
C TYR A 621 -23.35 -14.48 -0.78
N GLY A 622 -23.06 -15.54 -0.04
CA GLY A 622 -23.30 -15.64 1.41
C GLY A 622 -24.68 -16.17 1.83
N VAL A 623 -25.47 -16.72 0.90
CA VAL A 623 -26.65 -17.54 1.18
C VAL A 623 -26.46 -18.96 0.64
N ALA A 624 -27.26 -19.94 1.06
CA ALA A 624 -27.24 -21.30 0.50
C ALA A 624 -27.82 -21.32 -0.93
N ASP A 625 -27.62 -22.42 -1.66
CA ASP A 625 -28.01 -22.51 -3.08
C ASP A 625 -29.51 -22.33 -3.32
N ASP A 626 -30.36 -22.82 -2.41
CA ASP A 626 -31.82 -22.69 -2.42
C ASP A 626 -32.33 -21.35 -1.86
N GLU A 627 -31.50 -20.63 -1.11
CA GLU A 627 -31.83 -19.34 -0.49
C GLU A 627 -31.59 -18.14 -1.43
N SER A 628 -30.93 -18.33 -2.57
CA SER A 628 -30.69 -17.22 -3.50
C SER A 628 -32.01 -16.69 -4.06
N PHE A 629 -32.15 -15.35 -4.12
CA PHE A 629 -33.40 -14.74 -4.60
C PHE A 629 -33.78 -15.20 -6.01
N VAL A 630 -32.81 -15.61 -6.84
CA VAL A 630 -33.04 -16.15 -8.19
C VAL A 630 -33.75 -17.52 -8.15
N ARG A 631 -33.49 -18.37 -7.15
CA ARG A 631 -34.21 -19.65 -6.94
C ARG A 631 -35.58 -19.43 -6.31
N VAL A 632 -35.65 -18.54 -5.33
CA VAL A 632 -36.93 -18.17 -4.68
C VAL A 632 -37.89 -17.56 -5.72
N LEU A 633 -37.40 -16.63 -6.55
CA LEU A 633 -38.20 -15.99 -7.60
C LEU A 633 -38.66 -17.00 -8.67
N GLU A 634 -37.81 -17.95 -9.09
CA GLU A 634 -38.21 -18.99 -10.05
C GLU A 634 -39.37 -19.84 -9.53
N SER A 635 -39.30 -20.25 -8.26
CA SER A 635 -40.34 -21.05 -7.62
C SER A 635 -41.67 -20.30 -7.58
N ARG A 636 -41.61 -19.00 -7.28
CA ARG A 636 -42.80 -18.13 -7.23
C ARG A 636 -43.38 -17.85 -8.61
N MET A 637 -42.55 -17.54 -9.59
CA MET A 637 -43.02 -17.32 -10.96
C MET A 637 -43.78 -18.54 -11.50
N ASN A 638 -43.29 -19.75 -11.23
CA ASN A 638 -43.97 -20.99 -11.64
C ASN A 638 -45.26 -21.29 -10.83
N GLY A 639 -45.42 -20.73 -9.63
CA GLY A 639 -46.60 -20.94 -8.78
C GLY A 639 -47.68 -19.86 -8.89
N GLU A 640 -47.28 -18.62 -9.23
CA GLU A 640 -48.12 -17.43 -9.09
C GLU A 640 -48.40 -16.70 -10.41
N LEU A 641 -47.56 -16.86 -11.46
CA LEU A 641 -47.82 -16.21 -12.75
C LEU A 641 -48.84 -16.98 -13.60
N PRO A 642 -49.79 -16.30 -14.24
CA PRO A 642 -50.75 -16.93 -15.13
C PRO A 642 -50.12 -17.31 -16.48
N GLY A 643 -50.55 -18.45 -17.04
CA GLY A 643 -50.06 -19.01 -18.31
C GLY A 643 -49.22 -20.26 -18.07
N GLY A 644 -49.72 -21.42 -18.48
CA GLY A 644 -49.19 -22.76 -18.17
C GLY A 644 -47.82 -23.14 -18.78
N GLY A 645 -46.93 -22.18 -19.01
CA GLY A 645 -45.54 -22.41 -19.41
C GLY A 645 -44.60 -22.45 -18.19
N HIS A 646 -43.51 -23.20 -18.30
CA HIS A 646 -42.52 -23.32 -17.23
C HIS A 646 -41.46 -22.21 -17.34
N TYR A 647 -41.09 -21.56 -16.24
CA TYR A 647 -40.02 -20.55 -16.21
C TYR A 647 -38.71 -21.14 -15.69
N GLU A 648 -37.64 -20.97 -16.47
CA GLU A 648 -36.26 -21.23 -16.05
C GLU A 648 -35.49 -19.91 -15.90
N LEU A 649 -35.18 -19.51 -14.68
CA LEU A 649 -34.30 -18.39 -14.39
C LEU A 649 -32.86 -18.92 -14.26
N LEU A 650 -31.95 -18.41 -15.08
CA LEU A 650 -30.55 -18.85 -15.09
C LEU A 650 -29.65 -17.82 -14.42
N ASN A 651 -28.93 -18.22 -13.38
CA ASN A 651 -28.08 -17.33 -12.61
C ASN A 651 -26.70 -17.15 -13.27
N PHE A 652 -26.54 -16.03 -13.98
CA PHE A 652 -25.27 -15.58 -14.53
C PHE A 652 -24.57 -14.53 -13.63
N GLY A 653 -24.97 -14.38 -12.36
CA GLY A 653 -24.31 -13.49 -11.42
C GLY A 653 -22.86 -13.92 -11.13
N VAL A 654 -21.92 -12.97 -11.15
CA VAL A 654 -20.52 -13.20 -10.75
C VAL A 654 -19.98 -11.97 -10.03
N GLY A 655 -19.29 -12.18 -8.90
CA GLY A 655 -18.68 -11.12 -8.12
C GLY A 655 -17.46 -10.48 -8.77
N LYS A 656 -17.07 -9.29 -8.28
CA LYS A 656 -15.90 -8.52 -8.74
C LYS A 656 -15.92 -8.19 -10.26
N GLN A 657 -17.10 -8.13 -10.87
CA GLN A 657 -17.29 -7.85 -12.30
C GLN A 657 -18.20 -6.63 -12.51
N TRP A 658 -17.89 -5.84 -13.54
CA TRP A 658 -18.52 -4.54 -13.86
C TRP A 658 -19.23 -4.59 -15.21
N ALA A 659 -19.87 -3.49 -15.64
CA ALA A 659 -20.67 -3.42 -16.88
C ALA A 659 -20.00 -4.05 -18.11
N SER A 660 -18.71 -3.75 -18.34
CA SER A 660 -17.95 -4.30 -19.48
C SER A 660 -17.72 -5.82 -19.38
N HIS A 661 -17.55 -6.37 -18.18
CA HIS A 661 -17.47 -7.82 -17.97
C HIS A 661 -18.80 -8.53 -18.22
N ARG A 662 -19.92 -7.87 -17.91
CA ARG A 662 -21.25 -8.40 -18.15
C ARG A 662 -21.55 -8.48 -19.64
N LEU A 663 -21.14 -7.47 -20.42
CA LEU A 663 -21.19 -7.53 -21.89
C LEU A 663 -20.41 -8.73 -22.43
N VAL A 664 -19.16 -8.92 -22.00
CA VAL A 664 -18.33 -10.06 -22.42
C VAL A 664 -18.99 -11.39 -22.07
N ARG A 665 -19.52 -11.51 -20.85
CA ARG A 665 -20.22 -12.71 -20.38
C ARG A 665 -21.49 -12.97 -21.18
N ILE A 666 -22.23 -11.93 -21.56
CA ILE A 666 -23.40 -12.06 -22.42
C ILE A 666 -22.99 -12.66 -23.76
N GLN A 667 -22.01 -12.05 -24.43
CA GLN A 667 -21.53 -12.49 -25.75
C GLN A 667 -20.94 -13.90 -25.75
N ARG A 668 -20.18 -14.27 -24.72
CA ARG A 668 -19.44 -15.54 -24.68
C ARG A 668 -20.22 -16.70 -24.11
N LYS A 669 -21.22 -16.44 -23.26
CA LYS A 669 -21.87 -17.48 -22.46
C LYS A 669 -23.39 -17.39 -22.47
N VAL A 670 -23.97 -16.25 -22.09
CA VAL A 670 -25.43 -16.13 -21.88
C VAL A 670 -26.22 -16.51 -23.13
N LEU A 671 -25.79 -15.99 -24.29
CA LEU A 671 -26.48 -16.24 -25.56
C LEU A 671 -26.46 -17.73 -25.97
N GLY A 672 -25.49 -18.51 -25.47
CA GLY A 672 -25.40 -19.95 -25.74
C GLY A 672 -26.49 -20.79 -25.06
N PHE A 673 -27.21 -20.22 -24.09
CA PHE A 673 -28.32 -20.90 -23.39
C PHE A 673 -29.69 -20.60 -24.01
N ASP A 674 -29.78 -19.97 -25.18
CA ASP A 674 -31.05 -19.65 -25.85
C ASP A 674 -32.12 -18.97 -24.93
N PRO A 675 -31.76 -17.88 -24.21
CA PRO A 675 -32.71 -17.20 -23.35
C PRO A 675 -33.76 -16.45 -24.17
N ASP A 676 -35.01 -16.45 -23.69
CA ASP A 676 -36.10 -15.64 -24.24
C ASP A 676 -36.04 -14.19 -23.71
N ALA A 677 -35.43 -13.98 -22.53
CA ALA A 677 -35.16 -12.67 -21.98
C ALA A 677 -33.81 -12.60 -21.24
N ILE A 678 -33.18 -11.42 -21.23
CA ILE A 678 -32.05 -11.07 -20.37
C ILE A 678 -32.51 -10.02 -19.38
N PHE A 679 -32.42 -10.36 -18.10
CA PHE A 679 -32.60 -9.42 -16.99
C PHE A 679 -31.22 -8.94 -16.54
N TYR A 680 -30.87 -7.73 -16.96
CA TYR A 680 -29.64 -7.06 -16.59
C TYR A 680 -29.86 -6.28 -15.29
N PHE A 681 -29.22 -6.72 -14.20
CA PHE A 681 -29.32 -6.07 -12.90
C PHE A 681 -28.25 -5.02 -12.73
N ALA A 682 -28.67 -3.80 -12.39
CA ALA A 682 -27.81 -2.67 -12.12
C ALA A 682 -27.98 -2.16 -10.69
N HIS A 683 -26.87 -1.74 -10.09
CA HIS A 683 -26.78 -1.11 -8.78
C HIS A 683 -25.48 -0.28 -8.69
N GLN A 684 -24.96 0.00 -7.49
CA GLN A 684 -23.79 0.88 -7.27
C GLN A 684 -22.53 0.54 -8.06
N ASP A 685 -22.38 -0.70 -8.52
CA ASP A 685 -21.18 -1.15 -9.23
C ASP A 685 -21.15 -0.80 -10.72
N GLU A 686 -22.24 -0.29 -11.30
CA GLU A 686 -22.29 0.18 -12.70
C GLU A 686 -21.26 1.28 -12.99
N THR A 687 -20.97 2.09 -11.98
CA THR A 687 -20.05 3.23 -12.10
C THR A 687 -18.61 2.87 -11.76
N LEU A 688 -18.35 1.65 -11.29
CA LEU A 688 -17.05 1.24 -10.77
C LEU A 688 -16.21 0.54 -11.84
N LYS A 689 -14.96 0.99 -12.02
CA LYS A 689 -13.84 0.29 -12.70
C LYS A 689 -14.08 -0.22 -14.15
N PHE A 690 -15.26 -0.04 -14.76
CA PHE A 690 -15.52 -0.47 -16.13
C PHE A 690 -14.69 0.31 -17.16
N VAL A 691 -14.42 1.59 -16.89
CA VAL A 691 -13.52 2.45 -17.68
C VAL A 691 -12.08 1.92 -17.63
N ASP A 692 -11.59 1.58 -16.44
CA ASP A 692 -10.25 0.99 -16.25
C ASP A 692 -10.10 -0.30 -17.05
N HIS A 693 -11.13 -1.16 -16.99
CA HIS A 693 -11.16 -2.42 -17.69
C HIS A 693 -11.07 -2.21 -19.21
N LEU A 694 -11.92 -1.32 -19.77
CA LEU A 694 -11.90 -1.02 -21.20
C LEU A 694 -10.59 -0.37 -21.65
N ALA A 695 -10.02 0.53 -20.84
CA ALA A 695 -8.72 1.14 -21.14
C ALA A 695 -7.60 0.10 -21.25
N LYS A 696 -7.58 -0.89 -20.35
CA LYS A 696 -6.63 -2.02 -20.39
C LYS A 696 -6.82 -2.88 -21.64
N LEU A 697 -8.07 -3.16 -22.02
CA LEU A 697 -8.36 -3.95 -23.22
C LEU A 697 -7.92 -3.25 -24.51
N ILE A 698 -8.16 -1.93 -24.61
CA ILE A 698 -7.72 -1.12 -25.76
C ILE A 698 -6.19 -1.10 -25.84
N ALA A 699 -5.52 -0.82 -24.71
CA ALA A 699 -4.06 -0.80 -24.66
C ALA A 699 -3.43 -2.16 -25.01
N ALA A 700 -4.13 -3.27 -24.73
CA ALA A 700 -3.69 -4.62 -25.06
C ALA A 700 -4.07 -5.06 -26.49
N GLY A 701 -4.77 -4.22 -27.27
CA GLY A 701 -5.29 -4.58 -28.59
C GLY A 701 -6.36 -5.68 -28.57
N LYS A 702 -7.04 -5.87 -27.42
CA LYS A 702 -8.05 -6.92 -27.18
C LYS A 702 -9.44 -6.32 -26.96
N LEU A 703 -9.82 -5.32 -27.74
CA LEU A 703 -11.10 -4.64 -27.58
C LEU A 703 -12.27 -5.63 -27.72
N ILE A 704 -13.31 -5.43 -26.90
CA ILE A 704 -14.55 -6.20 -26.96
C ILE A 704 -15.24 -5.90 -28.28
N ARG A 705 -15.77 -6.92 -28.96
CA ARG A 705 -16.52 -6.75 -30.21
C ARG A 705 -17.75 -5.88 -29.96
N SER A 706 -17.72 -4.64 -30.44
CA SER A 706 -18.80 -3.67 -30.23
C SER A 706 -18.65 -2.48 -31.18
N ARG A 707 -19.57 -2.35 -32.16
CA ARG A 707 -19.61 -1.18 -33.05
C ARG A 707 -19.82 0.13 -32.28
N PRO A 708 -20.74 0.22 -31.28
CA PRO A 708 -20.91 1.45 -30.52
C PRO A 708 -19.65 1.88 -29.75
N ILE A 709 -18.92 0.95 -29.14
CA ILE A 709 -17.69 1.26 -28.40
C ILE A 709 -16.57 1.68 -29.36
N GLU A 710 -16.40 0.97 -30.48
CA GLU A 710 -15.41 1.30 -31.51
C GLU A 710 -15.64 2.71 -32.10
N GLN A 711 -16.89 3.08 -32.38
CA GLN A 711 -17.22 4.43 -32.84
C GLN A 711 -16.84 5.51 -31.83
N LEU A 712 -17.14 5.30 -30.55
CA LEU A 712 -16.81 6.24 -29.48
C LEU A 712 -15.29 6.39 -29.31
N ILE A 713 -14.54 5.28 -29.36
CA ILE A 713 -13.07 5.28 -29.32
C ILE A 713 -12.50 6.10 -30.48
N ASN A 714 -13.01 5.88 -31.70
CA ASN A 714 -12.56 6.58 -32.90
C ASN A 714 -12.88 8.09 -32.82
N GLN A 715 -14.08 8.46 -32.36
CA GLN A 715 -14.49 9.86 -32.18
C GLN A 715 -13.67 10.57 -31.10
N ALA A 716 -13.30 9.87 -30.03
CA ALA A 716 -12.43 10.39 -28.98
C ALA A 716 -10.95 10.48 -29.41
N GLY A 717 -10.62 10.02 -30.62
CA GLY A 717 -9.26 9.94 -31.15
C GLY A 717 -8.36 9.11 -30.26
N ILE A 718 -8.87 7.97 -29.77
CA ILE A 718 -8.13 7.03 -28.92
C ILE A 718 -7.44 6.01 -29.83
N THR A 719 -6.13 5.87 -29.69
CA THR A 719 -5.32 4.92 -30.46
C THR A 719 -4.54 3.99 -29.51
N GLN A 720 -4.18 2.80 -29.99
CA GLN A 720 -3.54 1.76 -29.15
C GLN A 720 -2.11 2.11 -28.72
N ASP A 721 -1.45 3.03 -29.43
CA ASP A 721 -0.12 3.58 -29.11
C ASP A 721 -0.15 4.60 -27.96
N MET A 722 -1.34 5.05 -27.54
CA MET A 722 -1.47 5.93 -26.38
C MET A 722 -1.17 5.19 -25.08
N SER A 723 -0.58 5.89 -24.11
CA SER A 723 -0.34 5.30 -22.80
C SER A 723 -1.66 4.96 -22.09
N PRO A 724 -1.74 3.88 -21.29
CA PRO A 724 -2.98 3.44 -20.65
C PRO A 724 -3.70 4.52 -19.83
N GLY A 725 -2.94 5.42 -19.20
CA GLY A 725 -3.52 6.55 -18.44
C GLY A 725 -4.16 7.62 -19.32
N ILE A 726 -3.65 7.86 -20.53
CA ILE A 726 -4.26 8.78 -21.50
C ILE A 726 -5.56 8.17 -22.04
N ILE A 727 -5.54 6.87 -22.35
CA ILE A 727 -6.73 6.11 -22.79
C ILE A 727 -7.81 6.19 -21.70
N HIS A 728 -7.45 5.86 -20.45
CA HIS A 728 -8.37 5.95 -19.31
C HIS A 728 -8.99 7.35 -19.19
N ASN A 729 -8.17 8.40 -19.19
CA ASN A 729 -8.66 9.78 -19.02
C ASN A 729 -9.64 10.19 -20.13
N LYS A 730 -9.33 9.85 -21.39
CA LYS A 730 -10.22 10.14 -22.53
C LYS A 730 -11.55 9.41 -22.42
N LEU A 731 -11.53 8.13 -22.05
CA LEU A 731 -12.75 7.34 -21.83
C LEU A 731 -13.56 7.86 -20.64
N ASN A 732 -12.90 8.24 -19.55
CA ASN A 732 -13.58 8.72 -18.35
C ASN A 732 -14.31 10.05 -18.57
N GLN A 733 -13.79 10.94 -19.43
CA GLN A 733 -14.47 12.17 -19.84
C GLN A 733 -15.81 11.90 -20.55
N GLN A 734 -15.95 10.74 -21.18
CA GLN A 734 -17.16 10.29 -21.88
C GLN A 734 -17.83 9.11 -21.17
N ARG A 735 -17.64 8.96 -19.85
CA ARG A 735 -18.09 7.79 -19.07
C ARG A 735 -19.54 7.38 -19.32
N ASN A 736 -20.46 8.33 -19.37
CA ASN A 736 -21.89 8.04 -19.54
C ASN A 736 -22.19 7.55 -20.97
N ALA A 737 -21.61 8.22 -21.97
CA ALA A 737 -21.72 7.79 -23.37
C ALA A 737 -21.09 6.41 -23.59
N LEU A 738 -19.98 6.12 -22.89
CA LEU A 738 -19.34 4.80 -22.93
C LEU A 738 -20.22 3.72 -22.30
N LEU A 739 -20.89 4.01 -21.18
CA LEU A 739 -21.83 3.08 -20.56
C LEU A 739 -23.05 2.84 -21.49
N VAL A 740 -23.58 3.89 -22.11
CA VAL A 740 -24.64 3.77 -23.13
C VAL A 740 -24.16 2.92 -24.31
N ALA A 741 -22.91 3.05 -24.75
CA ALA A 741 -22.35 2.22 -25.82
C ALA A 741 -22.28 0.73 -25.43
N VAL A 742 -21.88 0.42 -24.18
CA VAL A 742 -21.91 -0.94 -23.64
C VAL A 742 -23.34 -1.48 -23.66
N TYR A 743 -24.31 -0.71 -23.15
CA TYR A 743 -25.72 -1.09 -23.14
C TYR A 743 -26.30 -1.28 -24.54
N ARG A 744 -26.00 -0.37 -25.48
CA ARG A 744 -26.46 -0.44 -26.87
C ARG A 744 -25.95 -1.70 -27.56
N THR A 745 -24.71 -2.10 -27.27
CA THR A 745 -24.15 -3.38 -27.77
C THR A 745 -24.97 -4.58 -27.31
N ILE A 746 -25.38 -4.60 -26.03
CA ILE A 746 -26.24 -5.67 -25.50
C ILE A 746 -27.59 -5.67 -26.22
N ILE A 747 -28.21 -4.50 -26.39
CA ILE A 747 -29.50 -4.36 -27.08
C ILE A 747 -29.44 -4.83 -28.53
N GLU A 748 -28.38 -4.48 -29.27
CA GLU A 748 -28.18 -4.92 -30.65
C GLU A 748 -28.12 -6.45 -30.73
N GLU A 749 -27.32 -7.09 -29.88
CA GLU A 749 -27.19 -8.57 -29.84
C GLU A 749 -28.51 -9.26 -29.45
N CYS A 750 -29.28 -8.67 -28.53
CA CYS A 750 -30.59 -9.18 -28.13
C CYS A 750 -31.61 -9.07 -29.27
N ARG A 751 -31.69 -7.92 -29.94
CA ARG A 751 -32.64 -7.69 -31.05
C ARG A 751 -32.38 -8.61 -32.22
N GLU A 752 -31.12 -8.83 -32.59
CA GLU A 752 -30.73 -9.76 -33.66
C GLU A 752 -31.22 -11.20 -33.42
N ARG A 753 -31.47 -11.57 -32.15
CA ARG A 753 -31.87 -12.92 -31.74
C ARG A 753 -33.30 -13.01 -31.20
N GLY A 754 -34.07 -11.92 -31.26
CA GLY A 754 -35.43 -11.86 -30.71
C GLY A 754 -35.51 -12.03 -29.20
N ILE A 755 -34.46 -11.65 -28.46
CA ILE A 755 -34.37 -11.76 -27.00
C ILE A 755 -34.86 -10.46 -26.36
N LEU A 756 -35.77 -10.56 -25.38
CA LEU A 756 -36.24 -9.40 -24.62
C LEU A 756 -35.14 -8.91 -23.65
N ALA A 757 -34.73 -7.66 -23.76
CA ALA A 757 -33.72 -7.07 -22.90
C ALA A 757 -34.36 -6.13 -21.86
N VAL A 758 -34.33 -6.55 -20.59
CA VAL A 758 -34.87 -5.80 -19.45
C VAL A 758 -33.72 -5.35 -18.56
N TRP A 759 -33.65 -4.05 -18.29
CA TRP A 759 -32.72 -3.47 -17.35
C TRP A 759 -33.45 -3.20 -16.04
N ILE A 760 -32.93 -3.77 -14.95
CA ILE A 760 -33.58 -3.77 -13.63
C ILE A 760 -32.67 -3.05 -12.64
N TYR A 761 -33.17 -1.97 -12.06
CA TYR A 761 -32.50 -1.31 -10.95
C TYR A 761 -32.82 -2.01 -9.63
N LEU A 762 -31.79 -2.51 -8.93
CA LEU A 762 -31.92 -3.09 -7.60
C LEU A 762 -31.34 -2.10 -6.56
N PRO A 763 -32.18 -1.43 -5.74
CA PRO A 763 -31.70 -0.43 -4.79
C PRO A 763 -30.94 -1.08 -3.64
N ILE A 764 -29.62 -0.98 -3.69
CA ILE A 764 -28.68 -1.47 -2.65
C ILE A 764 -27.59 -0.41 -2.42
N GLY A 765 -27.22 -0.16 -1.17
CA GLY A 765 -26.16 0.78 -0.78
C GLY A 765 -26.67 2.06 -0.12
N ALA A 766 -25.77 3.05 0.05
CA ALA A 766 -26.00 4.21 0.90
C ALA A 766 -26.86 5.33 0.28
N ASP A 767 -26.90 5.45 -1.06
CA ASP A 767 -27.69 6.46 -1.78
C ASP A 767 -28.26 5.87 -3.09
N PRO A 768 -29.22 4.92 -2.99
CA PRO A 768 -29.73 4.21 -4.16
C PRO A 768 -30.58 5.11 -5.07
N ASP A 769 -31.29 6.10 -4.53
CA ASP A 769 -32.25 6.89 -5.33
C ASP A 769 -31.55 7.83 -6.31
N ASN A 770 -30.50 8.52 -5.85
CA ASN A 770 -29.70 9.41 -6.69
C ASN A 770 -29.03 8.64 -7.83
N LEU A 771 -28.48 7.45 -7.52
CA LEU A 771 -27.88 6.60 -8.53
C LEU A 771 -28.91 6.09 -9.55
N ALA A 772 -30.10 5.70 -9.09
CA ALA A 772 -31.20 5.30 -9.97
C ALA A 772 -31.55 6.42 -10.96
N ALA A 773 -31.66 7.66 -10.46
CA ALA A 773 -31.96 8.84 -11.26
C ALA A 773 -30.90 9.10 -12.35
N GLN A 774 -29.64 8.75 -12.09
CA GLN A 774 -28.55 8.87 -13.06
C GLN A 774 -28.53 7.74 -14.09
N LEU A 775 -28.77 6.49 -13.68
CA LEU A 775 -28.59 5.31 -14.54
C LEU A 775 -29.82 4.98 -15.41
N LYS A 776 -31.03 5.14 -14.89
CA LYS A 776 -32.29 4.81 -15.61
C LYS A 776 -32.40 5.52 -16.96
N PRO A 777 -32.09 6.83 -17.08
CA PRO A 777 -32.13 7.51 -18.37
C PRO A 777 -31.17 6.91 -19.40
N LEU A 778 -29.96 6.52 -18.98
CA LEU A 778 -28.94 5.92 -19.86
C LEU A 778 -29.38 4.54 -20.38
N ALA A 779 -30.00 3.73 -19.54
CA ALA A 779 -30.56 2.44 -19.94
C ALA A 779 -31.72 2.59 -20.94
N ARG A 780 -32.62 3.58 -20.72
CA ARG A 780 -33.71 3.91 -21.66
C ARG A 780 -33.16 4.41 -22.99
N GLU A 781 -32.15 5.27 -22.97
CA GLU A 781 -31.48 5.78 -24.19
C GLU A 781 -30.87 4.64 -25.01
N ALA A 782 -30.31 3.62 -24.36
CA ALA A 782 -29.76 2.45 -25.05
C ALA A 782 -30.83 1.52 -25.65
N GLY A 783 -32.07 1.58 -25.16
CA GLY A 783 -33.22 0.83 -25.70
C GLY A 783 -33.67 -0.37 -24.86
N PHE A 784 -33.32 -0.43 -23.57
CA PHE A 784 -33.86 -1.43 -22.64
C PHE A 784 -35.32 -1.14 -22.24
N VAL A 785 -36.06 -2.20 -21.91
CA VAL A 785 -37.22 -2.07 -21.02
C VAL A 785 -36.67 -1.81 -19.61
N VAL A 786 -36.99 -0.65 -19.01
CA VAL A 786 -36.38 -0.22 -17.74
C VAL A 786 -37.38 -0.37 -16.60
N CYS A 787 -37.06 -1.29 -15.68
CA CYS A 787 -37.83 -1.54 -14.47
C CYS A 787 -36.99 -1.19 -13.22
N GLU A 788 -37.67 -0.93 -12.13
CA GLU A 788 -37.06 -0.65 -10.83
C GLU A 788 -37.73 -1.54 -9.79
N VAL A 789 -36.90 -2.22 -8.99
CA VAL A 789 -37.40 -3.02 -7.89
C VAL A 789 -37.95 -2.07 -6.82
N PRO A 790 -39.22 -2.21 -6.41
CA PRO A 790 -39.81 -1.43 -5.34
C PRO A 790 -38.97 -1.53 -4.06
N ASN A 791 -39.21 -0.60 -3.12
CA ASN A 791 -38.51 -0.64 -1.83
C ASN A 791 -38.76 -1.99 -1.12
N TRP A 792 -37.73 -2.84 -1.14
CA TRP A 792 -37.79 -4.23 -0.67
C TRP A 792 -37.50 -4.36 0.83
N THR A 793 -37.11 -3.28 1.52
CA THR A 793 -36.78 -3.37 2.95
C THR A 793 -38.00 -3.27 3.88
N GLU A 794 -39.19 -2.92 3.36
CA GLU A 794 -40.50 -2.92 4.07
C GLU A 794 -40.48 -2.49 5.56
N GLY A 795 -39.73 -1.44 5.90
CA GLY A 795 -39.66 -0.90 7.28
C GLY A 795 -38.47 -1.37 8.12
N HIS A 796 -37.65 -2.29 7.62
CA HIS A 796 -36.36 -2.67 8.20
C HIS A 796 -35.25 -1.72 7.76
N SER A 797 -34.24 -1.55 8.63
CA SER A 797 -33.02 -0.85 8.23
C SER A 797 -32.24 -1.71 7.22
N SER A 798 -31.67 -1.09 6.18
CA SER A 798 -30.90 -1.84 5.16
C SER A 798 -29.78 -2.67 5.79
N SER A 799 -29.16 -2.19 6.87
CA SER A 799 -28.12 -2.92 7.61
C SER A 799 -28.59 -4.19 8.31
N GLU A 800 -29.85 -4.28 8.74
CA GLU A 800 -30.40 -5.47 9.38
C GLU A 800 -30.52 -6.64 8.41
N LEU A 801 -30.76 -6.34 7.12
CA LEU A 801 -30.97 -7.34 6.08
C LEU A 801 -29.68 -7.81 5.40
N MET A 802 -28.53 -7.21 5.77
CA MET A 802 -27.21 -7.56 5.23
C MET A 802 -26.53 -8.61 6.10
N ILE A 803 -25.63 -9.38 5.48
CA ILE A 803 -24.69 -10.23 6.21
C ILE A 803 -23.91 -9.36 7.22
N PRO A 804 -23.71 -9.79 8.48
CA PRO A 804 -23.01 -9.01 9.48
C PRO A 804 -21.65 -8.48 8.98
N GLY A 805 -21.44 -7.17 9.10
CA GLY A 805 -20.23 -6.49 8.63
C GLY A 805 -20.20 -6.16 7.12
N GLN A 806 -21.25 -6.50 6.37
CA GLN A 806 -21.37 -6.23 4.94
C GLN A 806 -22.34 -5.10 4.63
N LYS A 807 -22.02 -4.35 3.57
CA LYS A 807 -22.83 -3.21 3.13
C LYS A 807 -23.72 -3.49 1.91
N TYR A 808 -23.46 -4.59 1.19
CA TYR A 808 -24.04 -4.81 -0.14
C TYR A 808 -24.58 -6.23 -0.36
N HIS A 809 -24.38 -7.15 0.59
CA HIS A 809 -24.75 -8.56 0.45
C HIS A 809 -25.85 -8.91 1.44
N PRO A 810 -27.11 -9.04 0.98
CA PRO A 810 -28.22 -9.46 1.83
C PRO A 810 -28.02 -10.89 2.35
N HIS A 811 -28.50 -11.17 3.57
CA HIS A 811 -28.64 -12.56 4.03
C HIS A 811 -29.93 -13.20 3.49
N ALA A 812 -30.22 -14.44 3.85
CA ALA A 812 -31.36 -15.23 3.31
C ALA A 812 -32.71 -14.49 3.35
N ALA A 813 -33.08 -13.89 4.49
CA ALA A 813 -34.32 -13.10 4.58
C ALA A 813 -34.35 -11.85 3.66
N GLY A 814 -33.21 -11.17 3.47
CA GLY A 814 -33.13 -10.08 2.49
C GLY A 814 -33.27 -10.58 1.05
N HIS A 815 -32.70 -11.74 0.72
CA HIS A 815 -32.92 -12.40 -0.58
C HIS A 815 -34.40 -12.75 -0.81
N ALA A 816 -35.11 -13.26 0.20
CA ALA A 816 -36.54 -13.54 0.10
C ALA A 816 -37.36 -12.26 -0.14
N MET A 817 -37.05 -11.17 0.57
CA MET A 817 -37.71 -9.87 0.38
C MET A 817 -37.42 -9.26 -1.01
N ILE A 818 -36.21 -9.43 -1.55
CA ILE A 818 -35.89 -9.04 -2.93
C ILE A 818 -36.73 -9.85 -3.93
N ALA A 819 -36.90 -11.16 -3.72
CA ALA A 819 -37.76 -11.98 -4.57
C ALA A 819 -39.22 -11.51 -4.51
N GLU A 820 -39.72 -11.09 -3.35
CA GLU A 820 -41.04 -10.47 -3.18
C GLU A 820 -41.20 -9.18 -3.96
N ALA A 821 -40.26 -8.26 -3.81
CA ALA A 821 -40.30 -6.99 -4.53
C ALA A 821 -40.16 -7.20 -6.06
N MET A 822 -39.36 -8.18 -6.49
CA MET A 822 -39.26 -8.58 -7.89
C MET A 822 -40.58 -9.14 -8.43
N MET A 823 -41.30 -9.95 -7.65
CA MET A 823 -42.61 -10.48 -8.06
C MET A 823 -43.64 -9.35 -8.23
N LYS A 824 -43.69 -8.41 -7.28
CA LYS A 824 -44.53 -7.20 -7.36
C LYS A 824 -44.18 -6.36 -8.60
N MET A 825 -42.90 -6.18 -8.89
CA MET A 825 -42.43 -5.48 -10.09
C MET A 825 -42.90 -6.18 -11.37
N LEU A 826 -42.76 -7.50 -11.49
CA LEU A 826 -43.18 -8.25 -12.68
C LEU A 826 -44.70 -8.21 -12.90
N GLN A 827 -45.48 -8.23 -11.83
CA GLN A 827 -46.94 -8.07 -11.92
C GLN A 827 -47.35 -6.66 -12.38
N ALA A 828 -46.62 -5.64 -11.93
CA ALA A 828 -46.86 -4.25 -12.32
C ALA A 828 -46.36 -3.93 -13.75
N HIS A 829 -45.41 -4.70 -14.27
CA HIS A 829 -44.78 -4.53 -15.58
C HIS A 829 -44.87 -5.81 -16.43
N PRO A 830 -46.05 -6.19 -16.94
CA PRO A 830 -46.19 -7.36 -17.81
C PRO A 830 -45.29 -7.33 -19.06
N GLU A 831 -44.93 -6.13 -19.53
CA GLU A 831 -44.01 -5.92 -20.64
C GLU A 831 -42.56 -6.36 -20.35
N ALA A 832 -42.21 -6.59 -19.08
CA ALA A 832 -40.91 -7.14 -18.67
C ALA A 832 -40.84 -8.67 -18.83
N LEU A 833 -41.94 -9.34 -19.15
CA LEU A 833 -41.98 -10.77 -19.45
C LEU A 833 -42.03 -11.01 -20.96
N PRO A 834 -41.31 -12.01 -21.49
CA PRO A 834 -41.42 -12.38 -22.89
C PRO A 834 -42.85 -12.92 -23.18
N PRO A 835 -43.40 -12.68 -24.38
CA PRO A 835 -44.73 -13.15 -24.74
C PRO A 835 -44.83 -14.68 -24.69
N SER A 836 -45.95 -15.20 -24.18
CA SER A 836 -46.19 -16.63 -24.04
C SER A 836 -46.22 -17.32 -25.41
N LYS A 837 -45.33 -18.28 -25.64
CA LYS A 837 -45.23 -19.06 -26.89
C LYS A 837 -46.34 -20.11 -27.07
N LEU A 838 -47.34 -20.17 -26.17
CA LEU A 838 -48.40 -21.19 -26.17
C LEU A 838 -49.66 -20.83 -26.96
N GLN A 839 -49.74 -19.66 -27.62
CA GLN A 839 -50.94 -19.25 -28.36
C GLN A 839 -50.96 -19.58 -29.87
N ASP A 840 -49.91 -20.21 -30.42
CA ASP A 840 -49.77 -20.42 -31.88
C ASP A 840 -50.04 -21.86 -32.37
N VAL A 841 -50.79 -22.66 -31.59
CA VAL A 841 -51.36 -23.93 -32.07
C VAL A 841 -52.87 -23.78 -32.20
N SER A 842 -53.30 -22.91 -33.12
CA SER A 842 -54.63 -22.99 -33.70
C SER A 842 -54.59 -23.90 -34.94
N GLU A 843 -55.55 -24.80 -35.00
CA GLU A 843 -55.68 -25.92 -35.95
C GLU A 843 -55.48 -25.52 -37.43
N PRO A 844 -54.78 -26.33 -38.25
CA PRO A 844 -54.98 -26.29 -39.68
C PRO A 844 -56.25 -27.09 -40.03
N ASN A 845 -57.23 -26.41 -40.63
CA ASN A 845 -58.36 -27.02 -41.36
C ASN A 845 -57.89 -27.96 -42.47
#